data_AF-A0A521GU40-F1
#
_entry.id   AF-A0A521GU40-F1
#
_cell.length_a   1.000
_cell.length_b   1.000
_cell.length_c   1.000
_cell.angle_alpha   90.00
_cell.angle_beta   90.00
_cell.angle_gamma   90.00
#
_symmetry.space_group_name_H-M   'P 1'
#
loop_
_entity.id
_entity.type
_entity.pdbx_description
1 polymer ?
#
loop_
_entity_poly.entity_id
_entity_poly.type
_entity_poly.pdbx_seq_one_letter_code
_entity_poly.pdbx_strand_id
1 'polypeptide(L)'
;MSGPTSAAAAPRRDALAWLAAAACVAAWTLLRPAYIPADLGPPVLGLARTTWTGGGLLAAGVALATLLGWRRGRPWLGLGLGLSMAAVTGAGDALLSWWEAARQPEMPAFSAAAWALAKLAGEPVAWRGGRLLYDEAQGALEFAPTWGLTAMRPLLQFWLAGGLILCLRERKPRNDATPALLSDGLRLLLLPLLFFGLRYGYLVLRYSSVDEVLAQTAPPALVLFWSPAGMAAALLLSAAAMAWTEGPVGWRPPAPARAWLWAASCAGVAGLCFGSAFAWEDPGRPKSGRVLVDDRLTGAWEPAGRLLDTQRYGDFSAYSFSAMVEQLSHRYAVAVNAERAYTRDYLDQFDVLMLKTPEQPLAEPEIAAIHGWVADGGGLFLISDHTDLMGMSTYLRPLGGPYGLDFRFDATNDAVTGGFDYWRPGLVPEHPVSAGLEVFECMTPCSIRLSGPARPVLTLRRSASTAGDYAHGSNFGTRAPNPADAHGLLVIAAAARAGRGRVLAFSDSTVLSSFAYYTWSHSDFIQRGVTWLNRRNSAAAWLGLAFAVLGSAALLLALRGRAGAEGWIAAAAAVALGGLAGALAAAHVSAAAVAVPEPVDGTVRVGFVREGGHAWLPAVLGSQPEDMPPHGNLMTFIQTPQRLGMETRVVRRDPAVLSELDVLVIMNPDVELGQPEAPAGWIEAVRSWVSAGGRLVVTARREHLGHPHDRYPLYVDGLEFEEAASPEPELRLGVAALGQGRVVAVEGSEVLDVEHMGHCMQYPGRDELRRYAAAFEVFGHLCGLSLPERRGYRPR
;
A
#
# COMPACT_ATOMS: atom_id res chain seq x y z
N MET A 1 -14.47 -18.67 74.17
CA MET A 1 -15.41 -18.03 73.23
C MET A 1 -14.76 -16.75 72.70
N SER A 2 -14.12 -16.83 71.54
CA SER A 2 -13.56 -15.69 70.81
C SER A 2 -13.98 -15.90 69.35
N GLY A 3 -14.90 -15.06 68.87
CA GLY A 3 -15.43 -15.13 67.51
C GLY A 3 -14.48 -14.47 66.50
N PRO A 4 -14.38 -14.97 65.26
CA PRO A 4 -13.59 -14.33 64.22
C PRO A 4 -14.40 -13.20 63.57
N THR A 5 -13.83 -12.01 63.49
CA THR A 5 -14.35 -10.90 62.70
C THR A 5 -14.13 -11.17 61.22
N SER A 6 -15.22 -11.20 60.46
CA SER A 6 -15.24 -11.36 59.01
C SER A 6 -14.65 -10.14 58.31
N ALA A 7 -13.45 -10.26 57.77
CA ALA A 7 -12.95 -9.36 56.73
C ALA A 7 -13.41 -9.88 55.37
N ALA A 8 -14.59 -9.45 54.94
CA ALA A 8 -15.08 -9.67 53.58
C ALA A 8 -15.42 -8.33 52.93
N ALA A 9 -15.12 -8.26 51.63
CA ALA A 9 -15.55 -7.27 50.65
C ALA A 9 -14.76 -5.95 50.54
N ALA A 10 -13.57 -6.02 49.90
CA ALA A 10 -13.05 -4.88 49.13
C ALA A 10 -12.58 -5.20 47.67
N PRO A 11 -13.32 -5.93 46.80
CA PRO A 11 -12.98 -6.01 45.37
C PRO A 11 -13.71 -4.99 44.47
N ARG A 12 -14.71 -4.24 44.95
CA ARG A 12 -15.60 -3.44 44.06
C ARG A 12 -15.01 -2.13 43.54
N ARG A 13 -14.07 -1.49 44.24
CA ARG A 13 -13.45 -0.22 43.78
C ARG A 13 -12.48 -0.44 42.60
N ASP A 14 -11.83 -1.60 42.57
CA ASP A 14 -10.88 -1.93 41.51
C ASP A 14 -11.58 -2.25 40.17
N ALA A 15 -12.73 -2.91 40.22
CA ALA A 15 -13.53 -3.21 39.03
C ALA A 15 -14.02 -1.92 38.33
N LEU A 16 -14.39 -0.89 39.09
CA LEU A 16 -14.78 0.41 38.56
C LEU A 16 -13.60 1.17 37.93
N ALA A 17 -12.39 1.06 38.48
CA ALA A 17 -11.19 1.67 37.88
C ALA A 17 -10.80 0.98 36.56
N TRP A 18 -10.94 -0.35 36.49
CA TRP A 18 -10.72 -1.10 35.25
C TRP A 18 -11.78 -0.82 34.19
N LEU A 19 -13.06 -0.75 34.58
CA LEU A 19 -14.14 -0.35 33.69
C LEU A 19 -13.99 1.10 33.21
N ALA A 20 -13.53 2.00 34.07
CA ALA A 20 -13.25 3.38 33.69
C ALA A 20 -12.04 3.49 32.74
N ALA A 21 -10.95 2.75 32.98
CA ALA A 21 -9.80 2.72 32.08
C ALA A 21 -10.15 2.09 30.73
N ALA A 22 -10.88 0.97 30.73
CA ALA A 22 -11.38 0.35 29.50
C ALA A 22 -12.37 1.26 28.77
N ALA A 23 -13.25 1.97 29.49
CA ALA A 23 -14.15 2.96 28.91
C ALA A 23 -13.42 4.19 28.38
N CYS A 24 -12.35 4.66 29.03
CA CYS A 24 -11.52 5.76 28.54
C CYS A 24 -10.72 5.38 27.30
N VAL A 25 -10.16 4.16 27.24
CA VAL A 25 -9.47 3.66 26.04
C VAL A 25 -10.48 3.41 24.92
N ALA A 26 -11.62 2.79 25.21
CA ALA A 26 -12.71 2.60 24.25
C ALA A 26 -13.23 3.95 23.74
N ALA A 27 -13.50 4.92 24.62
CA ALA A 27 -13.93 6.26 24.26
C ALA A 27 -12.85 6.99 23.44
N TRP A 28 -11.57 6.89 23.80
CA TRP A 28 -10.47 7.48 23.03
C TRP A 28 -10.36 6.85 21.63
N THR A 29 -10.60 5.55 21.49
CA THR A 29 -10.62 4.86 20.20
C THR A 29 -11.90 5.03 19.38
N LEU A 30 -13.05 5.26 20.03
CA LEU A 30 -14.37 5.44 19.40
C LEU A 30 -14.65 6.90 19.05
N LEU A 31 -14.07 7.87 19.77
CA LEU A 31 -14.27 9.32 19.59
C LEU A 31 -13.31 9.96 18.58
N ARG A 32 -12.47 9.18 17.88
CA ARG A 32 -11.77 9.66 16.68
C ARG A 32 -12.25 8.95 15.41
N PRO A 33 -13.45 9.30 14.91
CA PRO A 33 -13.61 9.39 13.48
C PRO A 33 -12.79 10.60 12.99
N ALA A 34 -12.19 10.48 11.80
CA ALA A 34 -11.48 11.53 11.07
C ALA A 34 -10.00 11.78 11.42
N TYR A 35 -9.18 11.60 10.37
CA TYR A 35 -7.94 12.32 10.06
C TYR A 35 -6.91 12.51 11.18
N ILE A 36 -5.86 11.69 11.17
CA ILE A 36 -4.56 12.15 11.70
C ILE A 36 -3.95 13.00 10.58
N PRO A 37 -3.71 14.31 10.78
CA PRO A 37 -3.03 15.16 9.81
C PRO A 37 -1.71 14.50 9.37
N ALA A 38 -1.25 14.80 8.16
CA ALA A 38 -0.09 14.18 7.56
C ALA A 38 1.23 14.40 8.36
N ASP A 39 1.22 15.27 9.38
CA ASP A 39 2.36 16.10 9.79
C ASP A 39 3.07 15.71 11.12
N LEU A 40 2.73 14.57 11.73
CA LEU A 40 3.53 14.03 12.85
C LEU A 40 4.84 13.40 12.32
N GLY A 41 5.89 13.22 13.13
CA GLY A 41 7.21 12.78 12.63
C GLY A 41 7.31 11.32 12.14
N PRO A 42 8.30 10.96 11.28
CA PRO A 42 8.35 9.68 10.56
C PRO A 42 8.44 8.38 11.39
N PRO A 43 9.26 8.27 12.47
CA PRO A 43 9.45 6.97 13.13
C PRO A 43 8.27 6.57 14.03
N VAL A 44 7.56 7.55 14.60
CA VAL A 44 6.38 7.29 15.46
C VAL A 44 5.12 7.07 14.62
N LEU A 45 4.99 7.78 13.49
CA LEU A 45 3.92 7.55 12.52
C LEU A 45 4.06 6.24 11.74
N GLY A 46 5.27 5.79 11.42
CA GLY A 46 5.47 4.51 10.74
C GLY A 46 4.82 3.37 11.52
N LEU A 47 5.05 3.33 12.84
CA LEU A 47 4.43 2.34 13.73
C LEU A 47 2.91 2.55 13.87
N ALA A 48 2.46 3.80 14.08
CA ALA A 48 1.04 4.10 14.31
C ALA A 48 0.15 4.01 13.05
N ARG A 49 0.68 4.33 11.87
CA ARG A 49 -0.05 4.33 10.58
C ARG A 49 -0.04 2.98 9.90
N THR A 50 1.06 2.21 9.93
CA THR A 50 1.10 0.88 9.30
C THR A 50 0.33 -0.18 10.09
N THR A 51 0.04 0.11 11.36
CA THR A 51 -0.67 -0.80 12.26
C THR A 51 -1.72 -0.05 13.08
N TRP A 52 -2.79 0.46 12.47
CA TRP A 52 -3.90 0.97 13.30
C TRP A 52 -4.46 -0.12 14.25
N THR A 53 -4.40 -1.39 13.85
CA THR A 53 -4.69 -2.56 14.70
C THR A 53 -3.52 -2.90 15.62
N GLY A 54 -2.30 -3.04 15.08
CA GLY A 54 -1.13 -3.43 15.87
C GLY A 54 -0.68 -2.38 16.87
N GLY A 55 -0.61 -1.09 16.51
CA GLY A 55 -0.19 0.05 17.33
C GLY A 55 -1.16 0.39 18.46
N GLY A 56 -2.47 0.27 18.23
CA GLY A 56 -3.48 0.38 19.30
C GLY A 56 -3.35 -0.75 20.32
N LEU A 57 -3.12 -1.98 19.84
CA LEU A 57 -2.84 -3.14 20.69
C LEU A 57 -1.47 -3.07 21.37
N LEU A 58 -0.50 -2.44 20.71
CA LEU A 58 0.83 -2.13 21.24
C LEU A 58 0.70 -1.20 22.44
N ALA A 59 0.01 -0.07 22.26
CA ALA A 59 -0.19 0.93 23.28
C ALA A 59 -1.02 0.38 24.45
N ALA A 60 -2.09 -0.36 24.16
CA ALA A 60 -2.92 -1.01 25.18
C ALA A 60 -2.12 -2.09 25.95
N GLY A 61 -1.33 -2.91 25.27
CA GLY A 61 -0.47 -3.93 25.88
C GLY A 61 0.64 -3.32 26.74
N VAL A 62 1.30 -2.27 26.25
CA VAL A 62 2.31 -1.51 27.01
C VAL A 62 1.68 -0.83 28.22
N ALA A 63 0.52 -0.18 28.07
CA ALA A 63 -0.18 0.45 29.17
C ALA A 63 -0.61 -0.57 30.23
N LEU A 64 -1.18 -1.71 29.81
CA LEU A 64 -1.61 -2.79 30.70
C LEU A 64 -0.42 -3.40 31.46
N ALA A 65 0.67 -3.70 30.76
CA ALA A 65 1.88 -4.25 31.38
C ALA A 65 2.55 -3.24 32.32
N THR A 66 2.57 -1.96 31.96
CA THR A 66 3.10 -0.86 32.80
C THR A 66 2.25 -0.68 34.05
N LEU A 67 0.91 -0.69 33.94
CA LEU A 67 -0.02 -0.63 35.06
C LEU A 67 0.13 -1.83 36.01
N LEU A 68 0.28 -3.04 35.45
CA LEU A 68 0.54 -4.27 36.21
C LEU A 68 1.90 -4.25 36.91
N GLY A 69 2.92 -3.66 36.28
CA GLY A 69 4.24 -3.42 36.87
C GLY A 69 4.20 -2.36 37.97
N TRP A 70 3.43 -1.29 37.77
CA TRP A 70 3.30 -0.19 38.72
C TRP A 70 2.59 -0.64 40.00
N ARG A 71 1.51 -1.44 39.89
CA ARG A 71 0.85 -2.10 41.03
C ARG A 71 1.78 -2.97 41.87
N ARG A 72 2.92 -3.40 41.32
CA ARG A 72 3.90 -4.27 41.97
C ARG A 72 5.22 -3.57 42.33
N GLY A 73 5.29 -2.23 42.20
CA GLY A 73 6.50 -1.45 42.49
C GLY A 73 7.65 -1.68 41.51
N ARG A 74 7.37 -2.20 40.30
CA ARG A 74 8.36 -2.56 39.28
C ARG A 74 7.95 -2.08 37.88
N PRO A 75 7.81 -0.75 37.66
CA PRO A 75 7.28 -0.20 36.42
C PRO A 75 8.15 -0.53 35.19
N TRP A 76 9.48 -0.59 35.35
CA TRP A 76 10.42 -0.87 34.26
C TRP A 76 10.30 -2.29 33.68
N LEU A 77 10.01 -3.28 34.54
CA LEU A 77 9.74 -4.65 34.09
C LEU A 77 8.41 -4.73 33.34
N GLY A 78 7.39 -4.00 33.82
CA GLY A 78 6.12 -3.86 33.11
C GLY A 78 6.28 -3.22 31.73
N LEU A 79 7.08 -2.15 31.64
CA LEU A 79 7.40 -1.50 30.37
C LEU A 79 8.15 -2.44 29.41
N GLY A 80 9.21 -3.10 29.89
CA GLY A 80 9.99 -4.05 29.07
C GLY A 80 9.16 -5.22 28.56
N LEU A 81 8.25 -5.75 29.38
CA LEU A 81 7.31 -6.77 28.97
C LEU A 81 6.32 -6.26 27.92
N GLY A 82 5.77 -5.06 28.14
CA GLY A 82 4.89 -4.38 27.21
C GLY A 82 5.53 -4.23 25.83
N LEU A 83 6.77 -3.72 25.79
CA LEU A 83 7.56 -3.54 24.57
C LEU A 83 7.92 -4.89 23.89
N SER A 84 8.12 -5.94 24.68
CA SER A 84 8.37 -7.28 24.16
C SER A 84 7.14 -7.88 23.48
N MET A 85 5.98 -7.79 24.14
CA MET A 85 4.70 -8.24 23.58
C MET A 85 4.37 -7.48 22.31
N ALA A 86 4.53 -6.16 22.36
CA ALA A 86 4.44 -5.23 21.24
C ALA A 86 5.27 -5.67 20.02
N ALA A 87 6.55 -5.99 20.24
CA ALA A 87 7.43 -6.45 19.18
C ALA A 87 6.94 -7.80 18.59
N VAL A 88 6.55 -8.76 19.45
CA VAL A 88 6.06 -10.07 19.02
C VAL A 88 4.75 -9.96 18.23
N THR A 89 3.79 -9.16 18.70
CA THR A 89 2.51 -8.97 18.01
C THR A 89 2.69 -8.22 16.69
N GLY A 90 3.57 -7.21 16.65
CA GLY A 90 3.90 -6.49 15.42
C GLY A 90 4.59 -7.37 14.38
N ALA A 91 5.57 -8.19 14.80
CA ALA A 91 6.22 -9.16 13.91
C ALA A 91 5.22 -10.25 13.44
N GLY A 92 4.37 -10.73 14.35
CA GLY A 92 3.30 -11.68 14.04
C GLY A 92 2.29 -11.10 13.05
N ASP A 93 1.89 -9.83 13.20
CA ASP A 93 1.02 -9.12 12.26
C ASP A 93 1.64 -9.03 10.87
N ALA A 94 2.92 -8.65 10.77
CA ALA A 94 3.61 -8.56 9.49
C ALA A 94 3.64 -9.92 8.77
N LEU A 95 3.98 -11.00 9.49
CA LEU A 95 4.04 -12.36 8.94
C LEU A 95 2.66 -12.88 8.53
N LEU A 96 1.65 -12.70 9.41
CA LEU A 96 0.28 -13.14 9.13
C LEU A 96 -0.32 -12.35 7.98
N SER A 97 -0.06 -11.04 7.89
CA SER A 97 -0.51 -10.20 6.79
C SER A 97 0.08 -10.65 5.46
N TRP A 98 1.38 -10.93 5.42
CA TRP A 98 2.01 -11.46 4.23
C TRP A 98 1.40 -12.82 3.83
N TRP A 99 1.22 -13.72 4.79
CA TRP A 99 0.66 -15.04 4.52
C TRP A 99 -0.81 -14.98 4.07
N GLU A 100 -1.61 -14.12 4.71
CA GLU A 100 -3.00 -13.86 4.36
C GLU A 100 -3.11 -13.30 2.94
N ALA A 101 -2.29 -12.31 2.60
CA ALA A 101 -2.23 -11.76 1.24
C ALA A 101 -1.83 -12.82 0.21
N ALA A 102 -0.85 -13.67 0.54
CA ALA A 102 -0.34 -14.69 -0.35
C ALA A 102 -1.29 -15.89 -0.54
N ARG A 103 -2.22 -16.13 0.39
CA ARG A 103 -3.08 -17.33 0.37
C ARG A 103 -4.56 -17.04 0.24
N GLN A 104 -4.98 -15.82 0.56
CA GLN A 104 -6.38 -15.41 0.69
C GLN A 104 -7.27 -16.53 1.24
N PRO A 105 -6.91 -17.07 2.43
CA PRO A 105 -7.54 -18.25 2.99
C PRO A 105 -9.04 -18.04 3.22
N GLU A 106 -9.84 -18.86 2.53
CA GLU A 106 -11.25 -19.06 2.87
C GLU A 106 -11.37 -20.00 4.07
N MET A 107 -12.47 -19.89 4.81
CA MET A 107 -12.73 -20.67 6.01
C MET A 107 -14.06 -21.43 5.96
N PRO A 108 -14.18 -22.44 5.07
CA PRO A 108 -15.46 -23.08 4.77
C PRO A 108 -16.16 -23.72 5.98
N ALA A 109 -15.38 -24.11 7.00
CA ALA A 109 -15.90 -24.63 8.27
C ALA A 109 -16.80 -23.62 9.01
N PHE A 110 -16.51 -22.32 8.90
CA PHE A 110 -17.32 -21.30 9.55
C PHE A 110 -18.65 -21.08 8.84
N SER A 111 -18.71 -21.16 7.51
CA SER A 111 -19.99 -21.18 6.80
C SER A 111 -20.84 -22.38 7.17
N ALA A 112 -20.23 -23.56 7.36
CA ALA A 112 -20.96 -24.75 7.81
C ALA A 112 -21.54 -24.56 9.23
N ALA A 113 -20.77 -23.98 10.15
CA ALA A 113 -21.24 -23.66 11.49
C ALA A 113 -22.37 -22.63 11.48
N ALA A 114 -22.23 -21.56 10.69
CA ALA A 114 -23.25 -20.53 10.55
C ALA A 114 -24.53 -21.05 9.89
N TRP A 115 -24.40 -21.91 8.87
CA TRP A 115 -25.52 -22.61 8.26
C TRP A 115 -26.30 -23.44 9.29
N ALA A 116 -25.61 -24.21 10.13
CA ALA A 116 -26.25 -25.01 11.15
C ALA A 116 -27.03 -24.14 12.16
N LEU A 117 -26.44 -23.03 12.60
CA LEU A 117 -27.09 -22.08 13.51
C LEU A 117 -28.30 -21.40 12.88
N ALA A 118 -28.17 -20.90 11.65
CA ALA A 118 -29.25 -20.27 10.91
C ALA A 118 -30.40 -21.26 10.63
N LYS A 119 -30.08 -22.52 10.29
CA LYS A 119 -31.09 -23.58 10.17
C LYS A 119 -31.82 -23.86 11.48
N LEU A 120 -31.13 -23.87 12.61
CA LEU A 120 -31.75 -24.02 13.92
C LEU A 120 -32.66 -22.82 14.27
N ALA A 121 -32.34 -21.63 13.78
CA ALA A 121 -33.16 -20.43 13.93
C ALA A 121 -34.37 -20.37 12.98
N GLY A 122 -34.48 -21.32 12.03
CA GLY A 122 -35.57 -21.36 11.05
C GLY A 122 -35.32 -20.52 9.79
N GLU A 123 -34.09 -20.02 9.59
CA GLU A 123 -33.75 -19.17 8.45
C GLU A 123 -33.65 -19.95 7.12
N PRO A 124 -34.02 -19.33 5.99
CA PRO A 124 -33.98 -19.95 4.67
C PRO A 124 -32.56 -19.94 4.07
N VAL A 125 -31.63 -20.64 4.73
CA VAL A 125 -30.23 -20.74 4.28
C VAL A 125 -29.91 -22.06 3.56
N ALA A 126 -28.89 -22.05 2.72
CA ALA A 126 -28.25 -23.24 2.16
C ALA A 126 -26.73 -23.16 2.34
N TRP A 127 -26.04 -24.29 2.19
CA TRP A 127 -24.58 -24.36 2.25
C TRP A 127 -24.07 -25.16 1.06
N ARG A 128 -23.16 -24.58 0.28
CA ARG A 128 -22.58 -25.21 -0.92
C ARG A 128 -21.15 -24.75 -1.12
N GLY A 129 -20.24 -25.70 -1.37
CA GLY A 129 -18.86 -25.38 -1.72
C GLY A 129 -18.10 -24.59 -0.65
N GLY A 130 -18.48 -24.72 0.63
CA GLY A 130 -17.85 -23.95 1.70
C GLY A 130 -18.41 -22.55 1.92
N ARG A 131 -19.48 -22.17 1.20
CA ARG A 131 -20.11 -20.85 1.27
C ARG A 131 -21.54 -20.97 1.78
N LEU A 132 -22.00 -19.95 2.50
CA LEU A 132 -23.38 -19.87 2.99
C LEU A 132 -24.21 -19.10 1.96
N LEU A 133 -25.34 -19.66 1.57
CA LEU A 133 -26.32 -19.00 0.69
C LEU A 133 -27.52 -18.61 1.55
N TYR A 134 -27.96 -17.37 1.48
CA TYR A 134 -29.11 -16.85 2.20
C TYR A 134 -30.16 -16.43 1.19
N ASP A 135 -31.36 -17.01 1.24
CA ASP A 135 -32.43 -16.75 0.27
C ASP A 135 -33.16 -15.44 0.60
N GLU A 136 -33.09 -14.47 -0.31
CA GLU A 136 -33.82 -13.19 -0.21
C GLU A 136 -34.82 -13.01 -1.34
N ALA A 137 -35.74 -12.07 -1.16
CA ALA A 137 -36.76 -11.74 -2.15
C ALA A 137 -36.18 -11.33 -3.52
N GLN A 138 -34.95 -10.80 -3.55
CA GLN A 138 -34.26 -10.37 -4.77
C GLN A 138 -33.26 -11.40 -5.32
N GLY A 139 -33.03 -12.51 -4.61
CA GLY A 139 -32.07 -13.54 -4.99
C GLY A 139 -31.32 -14.12 -3.79
N ALA A 140 -30.47 -15.12 -4.03
CA ALA A 140 -29.64 -15.70 -2.99
C ALA A 140 -28.38 -14.86 -2.75
N LEU A 141 -28.18 -14.36 -1.53
CA LEU A 141 -26.92 -13.76 -1.10
C LEU A 141 -25.90 -14.86 -0.77
N GLU A 142 -24.69 -14.72 -1.27
CA GLU A 142 -23.60 -15.65 -1.02
C GLU A 142 -22.61 -15.04 -0.01
N PHE A 143 -22.21 -15.80 1.01
CA PHE A 143 -21.24 -15.39 2.02
C PHE A 143 -20.01 -16.30 1.96
N ALA A 144 -18.85 -15.69 1.68
CA ALA A 144 -17.56 -16.37 1.66
C ALA A 144 -16.75 -15.98 2.92
N PRO A 145 -16.53 -16.88 3.89
CA PRO A 145 -15.88 -16.53 5.16
C PRO A 145 -14.37 -16.38 4.95
N THR A 146 -13.93 -15.16 4.63
CA THR A 146 -12.51 -14.82 4.50
C THR A 146 -11.91 -14.40 5.85
N TRP A 147 -10.59 -14.45 5.97
CA TRP A 147 -9.89 -13.93 7.15
C TRP A 147 -10.25 -12.46 7.47
N GLY A 148 -10.46 -11.65 6.44
CA GLY A 148 -10.91 -10.26 6.56
C GLY A 148 -12.29 -10.13 7.19
N LEU A 149 -13.31 -10.81 6.65
CA LEU A 149 -14.66 -10.79 7.22
C LEU A 149 -14.71 -11.35 8.65
N THR A 150 -13.91 -12.39 8.89
CA THR A 150 -13.86 -13.09 10.17
C THR A 150 -12.97 -12.42 11.23
N ALA A 151 -12.16 -11.44 10.86
CA ALA A 151 -11.12 -10.84 11.71
C ALA A 151 -10.18 -11.89 12.34
N MET A 152 -9.77 -12.90 11.56
CA MET A 152 -8.93 -13.99 12.08
C MET A 152 -7.51 -13.55 12.41
N ARG A 153 -6.89 -12.68 11.60
CA ARG A 153 -5.52 -12.21 11.86
C ARG A 153 -5.39 -11.54 13.25
N PRO A 154 -6.25 -10.57 13.62
CA PRO A 154 -6.24 -10.00 14.96
C PRO A 154 -6.48 -11.01 16.07
N LEU A 155 -7.29 -12.03 15.79
CA LEU A 155 -7.48 -13.12 16.73
C LEU A 155 -6.16 -13.88 16.94
N LEU A 156 -5.46 -14.28 15.89
CA LEU A 156 -4.17 -14.96 16.05
C LEU A 156 -3.15 -14.09 16.81
N GLN A 157 -3.19 -12.77 16.64
CA GLN A 157 -2.39 -11.85 17.45
C GLN A 157 -2.80 -11.85 18.92
N PHE A 158 -4.10 -11.90 19.21
CA PHE A 158 -4.59 -12.08 20.57
C PHE A 158 -4.10 -13.37 21.18
N TRP A 159 -4.14 -14.47 20.44
CA TRP A 159 -3.65 -15.76 20.90
C TRP A 159 -2.15 -15.73 21.19
N LEU A 160 -1.37 -15.10 20.32
CA LEU A 160 0.06 -14.90 20.53
C LEU A 160 0.31 -14.09 21.81
N ALA A 161 -0.42 -12.99 22.00
CA ALA A 161 -0.30 -12.14 23.19
C ALA A 161 -0.80 -12.85 24.48
N GLY A 162 -1.97 -13.47 24.44
CA GLY A 162 -2.59 -14.17 25.56
C GLY A 162 -1.83 -15.43 25.96
N GLY A 163 -1.29 -16.17 25.00
CA GLY A 163 -0.42 -17.32 25.24
C GLY A 163 0.87 -16.93 25.97
N LEU A 164 1.47 -15.77 25.61
CA LEU A 164 2.62 -15.22 26.32
C LEU A 164 2.27 -14.83 27.77
N ILE A 165 1.10 -14.23 28.00
CA ILE A 165 0.61 -13.91 29.35
C ILE A 165 0.38 -15.20 30.17
N LEU A 166 -0.17 -16.26 29.58
CA LEU A 166 -0.34 -17.53 30.28
C LEU A 166 0.99 -18.18 30.65
N CYS A 167 2.01 -18.04 29.79
CA CYS A 167 3.36 -18.52 30.07
C CYS A 167 4.04 -17.76 31.23
N LEU A 168 3.66 -16.50 31.47
CA LEU A 168 4.11 -15.69 32.61
C LEU A 168 3.49 -16.06 33.95
N ARG A 169 2.39 -16.81 33.94
CA ARG A 169 1.61 -17.08 35.14
C ARG A 169 2.40 -18.00 36.07
N GLU A 170 2.74 -17.50 37.27
CA GLU A 170 3.27 -18.36 38.32
C GLU A 170 2.26 -19.46 38.62
N ARG A 171 2.68 -20.71 38.43
CA ARG A 171 1.94 -21.85 38.94
C ARG A 171 2.70 -22.38 40.14
N LYS A 172 2.03 -22.41 41.30
CA LYS A 172 2.50 -23.26 42.39
C LYS A 172 2.68 -24.66 41.83
N PRO A 173 3.79 -25.37 42.12
CA PRO A 173 3.97 -26.76 41.75
C PRO A 173 2.93 -27.58 42.51
N ARG A 174 1.72 -27.67 41.96
CA ARG A 174 0.68 -28.61 42.35
C ARG A 174 0.66 -29.69 41.29
N ASN A 175 0.51 -30.94 41.73
CA ASN A 175 0.31 -32.09 40.84
C ASN A 175 -0.94 -31.96 39.94
N ASP A 176 -1.78 -30.93 40.13
CA ASP A 176 -2.98 -30.61 39.35
C ASP A 176 -2.77 -29.50 38.29
N ALA A 177 -1.54 -29.26 37.82
CA ALA A 177 -1.26 -28.18 36.88
C ALA A 177 -1.87 -28.41 35.47
N THR A 178 -2.07 -29.66 35.06
CA THR A 178 -2.50 -30.04 33.71
C THR A 178 -3.96 -29.69 33.41
N PRO A 179 -4.95 -30.01 34.28
CA PRO A 179 -6.36 -29.66 34.05
C PRO A 179 -6.60 -28.16 33.99
N ALA A 180 -5.88 -27.37 34.78
CA ALA A 180 -5.96 -25.91 34.75
C ALA A 180 -5.35 -25.32 33.46
N LEU A 181 -4.29 -25.93 32.91
CA LEU A 181 -3.69 -25.49 31.65
C LEU A 181 -4.61 -25.80 30.47
N LEU A 182 -5.23 -26.98 30.49
CA LEU A 182 -6.27 -27.35 29.55
C LEU A 182 -7.48 -26.42 29.66
N SER A 183 -7.95 -26.10 30.87
CA SER A 183 -9.10 -25.21 31.04
C SER A 183 -8.81 -23.79 30.56
N ASP A 184 -7.66 -23.21 30.92
CA ASP A 184 -7.26 -21.87 30.45
C ASP A 184 -7.06 -21.83 28.94
N GLY A 185 -6.39 -22.85 28.37
CA GLY A 185 -6.20 -22.99 26.94
C GLY A 185 -7.52 -23.19 26.18
N LEU A 186 -8.44 -23.97 26.74
CA LEU A 186 -9.78 -24.16 26.18
C LEU A 186 -10.60 -22.87 26.26
N ARG A 187 -10.48 -22.06 27.31
CA ARG A 187 -11.15 -20.74 27.40
C ARG A 187 -10.58 -19.75 26.39
N LEU A 188 -9.27 -19.71 26.22
CA LEU A 188 -8.62 -18.94 25.15
C LEU A 188 -9.06 -19.41 23.76
N LEU A 189 -9.44 -20.69 23.62
CA LEU A 189 -10.01 -21.23 22.38
C LEU A 189 -11.47 -20.88 22.15
N LEU A 190 -12.31 -21.12 23.15
CA LEU A 190 -13.75 -21.07 22.99
C LEU A 190 -14.29 -19.65 22.97
N LEU A 191 -13.74 -18.73 23.77
CA LEU A 191 -14.23 -17.34 23.81
C LEU A 191 -14.12 -16.65 22.45
N PRO A 192 -12.99 -16.76 21.73
CA PRO A 192 -12.90 -16.13 20.42
C PRO A 192 -13.64 -16.88 19.32
N LEU A 193 -13.75 -18.21 19.39
CA LEU A 193 -14.60 -18.97 18.47
C LEU A 193 -16.08 -18.57 18.63
N LEU A 194 -16.52 -18.34 19.86
CA LEU A 194 -17.86 -17.83 20.15
C LEU A 194 -18.03 -16.39 19.63
N PHE A 195 -17.09 -15.50 19.95
CA PHE A 195 -17.09 -14.13 19.42
C PHE A 195 -17.16 -14.12 17.89
N PHE A 196 -16.41 -15.02 17.24
CA PHE A 196 -16.44 -15.20 15.81
C PHE A 196 -17.82 -15.64 15.31
N GLY A 197 -18.39 -16.70 15.90
CA GLY A 197 -19.71 -17.19 15.51
C GLY A 197 -20.79 -16.11 15.63
N LEU A 198 -20.74 -15.35 16.72
CA LEU A 198 -21.63 -14.20 16.95
C LEU A 198 -21.38 -13.08 15.94
N ARG A 199 -20.12 -12.76 15.65
CA ARG A 199 -19.74 -11.73 14.69
C ARG A 199 -20.18 -12.09 13.27
N TYR A 200 -19.88 -13.29 12.81
CA TYR A 200 -20.27 -13.76 11.49
C TYR A 200 -21.79 -13.87 11.37
N GLY A 201 -22.47 -14.39 12.39
CA GLY A 201 -23.94 -14.41 12.45
C GLY A 201 -24.55 -13.01 12.40
N TYR A 202 -23.97 -12.04 13.12
CA TYR A 202 -24.38 -10.64 13.04
C TYR A 202 -24.20 -10.07 11.63
N LEU A 203 -23.07 -10.35 10.96
CA LEU A 203 -22.85 -9.91 9.58
C LEU A 203 -23.93 -10.47 8.64
N VAL A 204 -24.21 -11.78 8.72
CA VAL A 204 -25.28 -12.41 7.94
C VAL A 204 -26.61 -11.70 8.16
N LEU A 205 -27.00 -11.50 9.44
CA LEU A 205 -28.25 -10.81 9.79
C LEU A 205 -28.29 -9.35 9.33
N ARG A 206 -27.15 -8.65 9.31
CA ARG A 206 -27.11 -7.26 8.86
C ARG A 206 -27.21 -7.17 7.35
N TYR A 207 -26.41 -7.91 6.61
CA TYR A 207 -26.53 -7.98 5.16
C TYR A 207 -27.95 -8.37 4.76
N SER A 208 -28.59 -9.29 5.50
CA SER A 208 -29.96 -9.69 5.22
C SER A 208 -31.07 -8.73 5.63
N SER A 209 -30.71 -7.64 6.31
CA SER A 209 -31.67 -6.63 6.81
C SER A 209 -31.52 -5.28 6.12
N VAL A 210 -30.49 -5.12 5.29
CA VAL A 210 -30.15 -3.84 4.68
C VAL A 210 -30.80 -3.79 3.29
N ASP A 211 -31.84 -2.96 3.17
CA ASP A 211 -32.37 -2.58 1.85
C ASP A 211 -31.24 -1.98 1.01
N GLU A 212 -31.28 -2.19 -0.31
CA GLU A 212 -30.27 -1.72 -1.27
C GLU A 212 -29.94 -0.21 -1.13
N VAL A 213 -30.95 0.59 -0.76
CA VAL A 213 -30.83 2.04 -0.47
C VAL A 213 -30.04 2.33 0.82
N LEU A 214 -30.20 1.50 1.85
CA LEU A 214 -29.40 1.56 3.07
C LEU A 214 -27.99 0.99 2.84
N ALA A 215 -27.81 0.02 1.93
CA ALA A 215 -26.49 -0.54 1.59
C ALA A 215 -25.55 0.51 1.01
N GLN A 216 -26.09 1.43 0.20
CA GLN A 216 -25.35 2.56 -0.38
C GLN A 216 -24.98 3.63 0.66
N THR A 217 -25.71 3.72 1.79
CA THR A 217 -25.55 4.77 2.80
C THR A 217 -25.01 4.29 4.15
N ALA A 218 -24.87 2.96 4.36
CA ALA A 218 -24.38 2.34 5.59
C ALA A 218 -22.93 1.80 5.62
N PRO A 219 -21.91 2.43 4.98
CA PRO A 219 -20.51 2.09 5.24
C PRO A 219 -20.11 2.04 6.72
N PRO A 220 -20.56 2.96 7.62
CA PRO A 220 -20.06 3.03 9.00
C PRO A 220 -20.31 1.78 9.84
N ALA A 221 -21.39 1.05 9.56
CA ALA A 221 -21.76 -0.13 10.35
C ALA A 221 -20.83 -1.32 10.06
N LEU A 222 -20.44 -1.53 8.79
CA LEU A 222 -19.44 -2.54 8.42
C LEU A 222 -18.01 -2.10 8.82
N VAL A 223 -17.74 -0.78 8.74
CA VAL A 223 -16.49 -0.17 9.22
C VAL A 223 -16.26 -0.43 10.69
N LEU A 224 -17.28 -0.43 11.55
CA LEU A 224 -17.14 -0.74 12.99
C LEU A 224 -16.59 -2.15 13.24
N PHE A 225 -16.89 -3.12 12.36
CA PHE A 225 -16.36 -4.49 12.45
C PHE A 225 -14.91 -4.60 11.99
N TRP A 226 -14.51 -3.74 11.06
CA TRP A 226 -13.11 -3.61 10.62
C TRP A 226 -12.35 -2.59 11.45
N SER A 227 -13.05 -1.88 12.34
CA SER A 227 -12.48 -0.80 13.12
C SER A 227 -11.51 -1.40 14.12
N PRO A 228 -10.27 -0.91 14.13
CA PRO A 228 -9.28 -1.26 15.14
C PRO A 228 -9.80 -1.00 16.56
N ALA A 229 -10.72 -0.04 16.72
CA ALA A 229 -11.42 0.25 17.97
C ALA A 229 -12.33 -0.91 18.41
N GLY A 230 -13.17 -1.45 17.52
CA GLY A 230 -14.03 -2.60 17.82
C GLY A 230 -13.22 -3.84 18.17
N MET A 231 -12.10 -4.05 17.49
CA MET A 231 -11.16 -5.13 17.79
C MET A 231 -10.44 -4.91 19.13
N ALA A 232 -9.92 -3.71 19.40
CA ALA A 232 -9.30 -3.36 20.67
C ALA A 232 -10.29 -3.51 21.82
N ALA A 233 -11.56 -3.11 21.65
CA ALA A 233 -12.61 -3.28 22.64
C ALA A 233 -12.87 -4.77 22.93
N ALA A 234 -12.98 -5.62 21.91
CA ALA A 234 -13.13 -7.06 22.11
C ALA A 234 -11.94 -7.68 22.87
N LEU A 235 -10.73 -7.21 22.59
CA LEU A 235 -9.50 -7.67 23.23
C LEU A 235 -9.39 -7.19 24.67
N LEU A 236 -9.78 -5.95 24.94
CA LEU A 236 -9.86 -5.39 26.29
C LEU A 236 -10.94 -6.08 27.13
N LEU A 237 -12.11 -6.35 26.57
CA LEU A 237 -13.19 -7.09 27.25
C LEU A 237 -12.76 -8.52 27.58
N SER A 238 -12.04 -9.18 26.67
CA SER A 238 -11.51 -10.53 26.89
C SER A 238 -10.41 -10.54 27.96
N ALA A 239 -9.47 -9.59 27.89
CA ALA A 239 -8.44 -9.41 28.90
C ALA A 239 -9.04 -9.08 30.28
N ALA A 240 -10.07 -8.24 30.32
CA ALA A 240 -10.82 -7.93 31.53
C ALA A 240 -11.55 -9.16 32.08
N ALA A 241 -12.18 -9.97 31.22
CA ALA A 241 -12.82 -11.23 31.63
C ALA A 241 -11.79 -12.21 32.21
N MET A 242 -10.62 -12.35 31.59
CA MET A 242 -9.52 -13.16 32.13
C MET A 242 -9.04 -12.62 33.48
N ALA A 243 -8.78 -11.31 33.58
CA ALA A 243 -8.37 -10.67 34.82
C ALA A 243 -9.42 -10.80 35.94
N TRP A 244 -10.71 -10.80 35.61
CA TRP A 244 -11.81 -10.96 36.55
C TRP A 244 -11.92 -12.38 37.12
N THR A 245 -11.48 -13.39 36.36
CA THR A 245 -11.48 -14.78 36.83
C THR A 245 -10.32 -15.14 37.77
N GLU A 246 -9.41 -14.21 38.09
CA GLU A 246 -8.16 -14.53 38.80
C GLU A 246 -7.96 -13.83 40.15
N GLY A 247 -7.37 -14.58 41.10
CA GLY A 247 -6.74 -14.06 42.31
C GLY A 247 -5.28 -13.61 42.08
N PRO A 248 -4.60 -13.06 43.09
CA PRO A 248 -3.28 -12.43 42.93
C PRO A 248 -2.21 -13.41 42.42
N VAL A 249 -1.65 -13.10 41.24
CA VAL A 249 -0.51 -13.81 40.64
C VAL A 249 0.77 -13.43 41.38
N GLY A 250 1.44 -14.41 42.00
CA GLY A 250 2.78 -14.25 42.59
C GLY A 250 3.84 -14.10 41.49
N TRP A 251 4.98 -13.51 41.82
CA TRP A 251 6.10 -13.33 40.88
C TRP A 251 7.39 -13.76 41.58
N ARG A 252 8.15 -14.67 40.96
CA ARG A 252 9.45 -15.12 41.46
C ARG A 252 10.56 -14.27 40.85
N PRO A 253 11.61 -13.95 41.60
CA PRO A 253 12.79 -13.31 41.04
C PRO A 253 13.42 -14.20 39.95
N PRO A 254 14.01 -13.61 38.89
CA PRO A 254 14.61 -14.34 37.79
C PRO A 254 15.67 -15.33 38.26
N ALA A 255 15.78 -16.43 37.51
CA ALA A 255 16.96 -17.28 37.48
C ALA A 255 18.24 -16.45 37.17
N PRO A 256 19.45 -16.92 37.50
CA PRO A 256 20.68 -16.15 37.30
C PRO A 256 20.81 -15.57 35.89
N ALA A 257 21.14 -14.29 35.81
CA ALA A 257 21.04 -13.46 34.61
C ALA A 257 21.69 -14.05 33.35
N ARG A 258 22.78 -14.80 33.53
CA ARG A 258 23.58 -15.36 32.43
C ARG A 258 22.84 -16.39 31.58
N ALA A 259 22.02 -17.25 32.19
CA ALA A 259 21.40 -18.37 31.46
C ALA A 259 20.32 -17.89 30.49
N TRP A 260 19.51 -16.90 30.90
CA TRP A 260 18.47 -16.37 30.03
C TRP A 260 19.00 -15.35 29.03
N LEU A 261 20.05 -14.58 29.35
CA LEU A 261 20.71 -13.69 28.37
C LEU A 261 21.28 -14.48 27.18
N TRP A 262 21.87 -15.64 27.44
CA TRP A 262 22.36 -16.52 26.37
C TRP A 262 21.22 -17.07 25.52
N ALA A 263 20.15 -17.58 26.15
CA ALA A 263 18.98 -18.08 25.44
C ALA A 263 18.34 -16.97 24.58
N ALA A 264 18.16 -15.77 25.16
CA ALA A 264 17.62 -14.62 24.45
C ALA A 264 18.51 -14.17 23.29
N SER A 265 19.83 -14.16 23.47
CA SER A 265 20.77 -13.81 22.39
C SER A 265 20.72 -14.81 21.24
N CYS A 266 20.74 -16.11 21.53
CA CYS A 266 20.60 -17.16 20.53
C CYS A 266 19.24 -17.07 19.81
N ALA A 267 18.18 -16.80 20.56
CA ALA A 267 16.83 -16.62 20.01
C ALA A 267 16.75 -15.35 19.13
N GLY A 268 17.44 -14.28 19.50
CA GLY A 268 17.56 -13.07 18.69
C GLY A 268 18.29 -13.32 17.37
N VAL A 269 19.40 -14.06 17.39
CA VAL A 269 20.09 -14.50 16.16
C VAL A 269 19.18 -15.41 15.34
N ALA A 270 18.45 -16.32 15.96
CA ALA A 270 17.48 -17.18 15.27
C ALA A 270 16.41 -16.34 14.55
N GLY A 271 15.84 -15.36 15.27
CA GLY A 271 14.94 -14.36 14.71
C GLY A 271 15.55 -13.67 13.50
N LEU A 272 16.73 -13.08 13.65
CA LEU A 272 17.45 -12.38 12.58
C LEU A 272 17.65 -13.24 11.34
N CYS A 273 18.06 -14.48 11.53
CA CYS A 273 18.21 -15.43 10.43
C CYS A 273 16.87 -15.76 9.77
N PHE A 274 15.81 -16.06 10.52
CA PHE A 274 14.50 -16.37 9.93
C PHE A 274 13.87 -15.17 9.23
N GLY A 275 13.97 -13.98 9.82
CA GLY A 275 13.53 -12.74 9.19
C GLY A 275 14.26 -12.45 7.89
N SER A 276 15.59 -12.64 7.90
CA SER A 276 16.41 -12.53 6.68
C SER A 276 15.99 -13.56 5.64
N ALA A 277 15.84 -14.84 6.02
CA ALA A 277 15.41 -15.90 5.11
C ALA A 277 14.05 -15.61 4.46
N PHE A 278 13.14 -15.04 5.23
CA PHE A 278 11.79 -14.70 4.80
C PHE A 278 11.77 -13.52 3.81
N ALA A 279 12.46 -12.43 4.14
CA ALA A 279 12.47 -11.22 3.31
C ALA A 279 13.52 -11.24 2.20
N TRP A 280 14.44 -12.22 2.20
CA TRP A 280 15.45 -12.34 1.17
C TRP A 280 14.81 -12.62 -0.18
N GLU A 281 15.05 -11.70 -1.12
CA GLU A 281 14.76 -11.90 -2.52
C GLU A 281 16.08 -11.90 -3.27
N ASP A 282 16.31 -12.94 -4.09
CA ASP A 282 17.55 -13.03 -4.85
C ASP A 282 17.67 -11.80 -5.75
N PRO A 283 18.69 -10.94 -5.57
CA PRO A 283 18.84 -9.78 -6.43
C PRO A 283 19.06 -10.23 -7.88
N GLY A 284 19.67 -11.39 -8.13
CA GLY A 284 19.98 -11.85 -9.47
C GLY A 284 21.15 -11.08 -10.11
N ARG A 285 21.46 -11.37 -11.37
CA ARG A 285 22.49 -10.70 -12.17
C ARG A 285 21.85 -9.77 -13.20
N PRO A 286 22.32 -8.52 -13.37
CA PRO A 286 21.76 -7.60 -14.36
C PRO A 286 21.94 -8.12 -15.79
N LYS A 287 20.99 -7.78 -16.67
CA LYS A 287 21.02 -8.00 -18.13
C LYS A 287 21.24 -6.66 -18.85
N SER A 288 21.30 -6.70 -20.18
CA SER A 288 21.64 -5.54 -21.03
C SER A 288 20.56 -4.47 -21.12
N GLY A 289 19.32 -4.71 -20.64
CA GLY A 289 18.27 -3.70 -20.63
C GLY A 289 17.53 -3.54 -21.96
N ARG A 290 17.38 -4.62 -22.74
CA ARG A 290 16.57 -4.64 -23.97
C ARG A 290 15.12 -4.96 -23.63
N VAL A 291 14.21 -4.00 -23.79
CA VAL A 291 12.81 -4.12 -23.38
C VAL A 291 11.92 -4.14 -24.62
N LEU A 292 11.05 -5.13 -24.73
CA LEU A 292 9.99 -5.22 -25.73
C LEU A 292 8.65 -4.92 -25.07
N VAL A 293 7.94 -3.90 -25.56
CA VAL A 293 6.56 -3.59 -25.15
C VAL A 293 5.62 -4.05 -26.24
N ASP A 294 4.56 -4.77 -25.87
CA ASP A 294 3.55 -5.23 -26.80
C ASP A 294 2.50 -4.16 -27.10
N ASP A 295 2.28 -3.91 -28.38
CA ASP A 295 1.14 -3.18 -28.95
C ASP A 295 0.37 -4.05 -29.96
N ARG A 296 0.80 -5.30 -30.22
CA ARG A 296 0.18 -6.19 -31.21
C ARG A 296 -1.12 -6.78 -30.69
N LEU A 297 -1.14 -7.15 -29.41
CA LEU A 297 -2.31 -7.74 -28.77
C LEU A 297 -3.19 -6.70 -28.08
N THR A 298 -2.63 -5.54 -27.74
CA THR A 298 -3.41 -4.40 -27.27
C THR A 298 -4.19 -3.83 -28.44
N GLY A 299 -5.52 -3.72 -28.32
CA GLY A 299 -6.33 -3.12 -29.36
C GLY A 299 -6.31 -1.59 -29.26
N ALA A 300 -7.50 -0.98 -29.27
CA ALA A 300 -7.62 0.47 -29.32
C ALA A 300 -7.50 1.16 -27.95
N TRP A 301 -7.56 0.39 -26.85
CA TRP A 301 -7.69 0.91 -25.49
C TRP A 301 -6.45 1.71 -25.03
N GLU A 302 -5.26 1.14 -25.13
CA GLU A 302 -4.03 1.71 -24.55
C GLU A 302 -2.79 1.55 -25.46
N PRO A 303 -2.82 2.07 -26.71
CA PRO A 303 -1.68 1.93 -27.62
C PRO A 303 -0.47 2.75 -27.13
N ALA A 304 0.74 2.20 -27.22
CA ALA A 304 1.96 2.97 -26.94
C ALA A 304 2.34 3.90 -28.11
N GLY A 305 1.90 3.60 -29.34
CA GLY A 305 2.18 4.40 -30.53
C GLY A 305 1.45 5.75 -30.64
N ARG A 306 0.45 6.01 -29.78
CA ARG A 306 -0.28 7.29 -29.77
C ARG A 306 0.38 8.27 -28.81
N LEU A 307 1.42 8.95 -29.29
CA LEU A 307 2.15 9.95 -28.50
C LEU A 307 1.22 11.02 -27.91
N LEU A 308 1.35 11.27 -26.61
CA LEU A 308 0.86 12.48 -25.95
C LEU A 308 1.84 13.62 -26.26
N ASP A 309 1.53 14.46 -27.24
CA ASP A 309 2.41 15.55 -27.74
C ASP A 309 1.69 16.90 -27.86
N THR A 310 2.32 17.89 -28.50
CA THR A 310 1.76 19.24 -28.67
C THR A 310 0.73 19.34 -29.81
N GLN A 311 0.47 18.24 -30.53
CA GLN A 311 -0.42 18.19 -31.69
C GLN A 311 -1.56 17.19 -31.52
N ARG A 312 -1.43 16.22 -30.62
CA ARG A 312 -2.37 15.12 -30.40
C ARG A 312 -3.11 15.29 -29.08
N TYR A 313 -4.43 15.28 -29.15
CA TYR A 313 -5.34 15.50 -28.02
C TYR A 313 -6.42 14.41 -28.00
N GLY A 314 -7.36 14.49 -27.07
CA GLY A 314 -8.45 13.53 -26.94
C GLY A 314 -8.10 12.31 -26.06
N ASP A 315 -9.14 11.53 -25.74
CA ASP A 315 -9.08 10.38 -24.83
C ASP A 315 -7.94 9.43 -25.20
N PHE A 316 -7.83 9.10 -26.48
CA PHE A 316 -6.83 8.15 -26.97
C PHE A 316 -5.37 8.58 -26.83
N SER A 317 -5.11 9.89 -26.78
CA SER A 317 -3.75 10.38 -26.52
C SER A 317 -3.44 10.32 -25.01
N ALA A 318 -4.44 10.64 -24.19
CA ALA A 318 -4.33 10.61 -22.73
C ALA A 318 -4.25 9.17 -22.16
N TYR A 319 -5.07 8.24 -22.67
CA TYR A 319 -5.10 6.80 -22.34
C TYR A 319 -3.96 6.00 -23.00
N SER A 320 -3.10 6.65 -23.79
CA SER A 320 -1.96 5.97 -24.41
C SER A 320 -0.90 5.57 -23.37
N PHE A 321 -0.09 4.57 -23.68
CA PHE A 321 1.09 4.20 -22.87
C PHE A 321 2.36 4.92 -23.34
N SER A 322 2.21 6.02 -24.08
CA SER A 322 3.34 6.71 -24.70
C SER A 322 4.30 7.31 -23.67
N ALA A 323 3.80 7.93 -22.60
CA ALA A 323 4.63 8.47 -21.52
C ALA A 323 5.46 7.38 -20.84
N MET A 324 4.87 6.20 -20.59
CA MET A 324 5.59 5.05 -20.03
C MET A 324 6.71 4.57 -20.96
N VAL A 325 6.44 4.43 -22.26
CA VAL A 325 7.44 3.97 -23.23
C VAL A 325 8.57 4.98 -23.41
N GLU A 326 8.24 6.26 -23.50
CA GLU A 326 9.23 7.35 -23.57
C GLU A 326 10.12 7.35 -22.32
N GLN A 327 9.52 7.28 -21.13
CA GLN A 327 10.25 7.24 -19.87
C GLN A 327 11.21 6.06 -19.75
N LEU A 328 10.76 4.86 -20.14
CA LEU A 328 11.61 3.67 -20.16
C LEU A 328 12.73 3.80 -21.19
N SER A 329 12.49 4.47 -22.32
CA SER A 329 13.48 4.64 -23.39
C SER A 329 14.65 5.56 -23.02
N HIS A 330 14.48 6.38 -21.99
CA HIS A 330 15.57 7.16 -21.40
C HIS A 330 16.55 6.28 -20.61
N ARG A 331 16.17 5.05 -20.22
CA ARG A 331 16.98 4.18 -19.34
C ARG A 331 17.30 2.82 -19.96
N TYR A 332 16.49 2.39 -20.92
CA TYR A 332 16.53 1.07 -21.54
C TYR A 332 16.50 1.15 -23.06
N ALA A 333 16.98 0.09 -23.72
CA ALA A 333 16.78 -0.08 -25.16
C ALA A 333 15.37 -0.63 -25.40
N VAL A 334 14.39 0.28 -25.52
CA VAL A 334 12.97 -0.07 -25.69
C VAL A 334 12.62 -0.22 -27.18
N ALA A 335 11.88 -1.29 -27.50
CA ALA A 335 11.22 -1.48 -28.78
C ALA A 335 9.73 -1.77 -28.55
N VAL A 336 8.89 -1.45 -29.53
CA VAL A 336 7.45 -1.73 -29.48
C VAL A 336 7.08 -2.72 -30.58
N ASN A 337 6.48 -3.83 -30.19
CA ASN A 337 6.00 -4.87 -31.10
C ASN A 337 4.57 -4.57 -31.53
N ALA A 338 4.35 -4.21 -32.79
CA ALA A 338 3.01 -3.95 -33.30
C ALA A 338 2.42 -5.14 -34.09
N GLU A 339 3.25 -6.05 -34.58
CA GLU A 339 2.81 -7.01 -35.61
C GLU A 339 3.39 -8.42 -35.47
N ARG A 340 4.57 -8.58 -34.84
CA ARG A 340 5.30 -9.85 -34.89
C ARG A 340 4.80 -10.85 -33.86
N ALA A 341 4.67 -12.10 -34.28
CA ALA A 341 4.41 -13.21 -33.37
C ALA A 341 5.61 -13.48 -32.45
N TYR A 342 5.34 -13.99 -31.25
CA TYR A 342 6.32 -14.34 -30.25
C TYR A 342 6.97 -15.68 -30.54
N THR A 343 7.98 -15.65 -31.41
CA THR A 343 8.87 -16.80 -31.62
C THR A 343 10.08 -16.72 -30.71
N ARG A 344 10.75 -17.85 -30.52
CA ARG A 344 11.95 -17.90 -29.69
C ARG A 344 13.06 -16.97 -30.20
N ASP A 345 13.34 -17.03 -31.51
CA ASP A 345 14.35 -16.20 -32.17
C ASP A 345 14.07 -14.70 -32.04
N TYR A 346 12.79 -14.32 -32.00
CA TYR A 346 12.40 -12.93 -31.78
C TYR A 346 12.63 -12.51 -30.34
N LEU A 347 12.18 -13.31 -29.38
CA LEU A 347 12.29 -13.03 -27.94
C LEU A 347 13.75 -13.00 -27.44
N ASP A 348 14.66 -13.80 -28.01
CA ASP A 348 16.08 -13.82 -27.62
C ASP A 348 16.82 -12.49 -27.89
N GLN A 349 16.22 -11.61 -28.71
CA GLN A 349 16.71 -10.24 -28.93
C GLN A 349 16.42 -9.30 -27.76
N PHE A 350 15.63 -9.73 -26.78
CA PHE A 350 15.18 -8.91 -25.66
C PHE A 350 15.50 -9.57 -24.32
N ASP A 351 15.56 -8.73 -23.29
CA ASP A 351 15.75 -9.12 -21.90
C ASP A 351 14.43 -9.10 -21.13
N VAL A 352 13.53 -8.17 -21.47
CA VAL A 352 12.20 -8.03 -20.87
C VAL A 352 11.13 -7.97 -21.95
N LEU A 353 10.02 -8.67 -21.74
CA LEU A 353 8.79 -8.58 -22.54
C LEU A 353 7.70 -8.05 -21.61
N MET A 354 7.06 -6.96 -22.00
CA MET A 354 5.89 -6.40 -21.33
C MET A 354 4.67 -6.63 -22.20
N LEU A 355 3.80 -7.55 -21.77
CA LEU A 355 2.50 -7.82 -22.37
C LEU A 355 1.45 -7.02 -21.59
N LYS A 356 0.88 -6.02 -22.25
CA LYS A 356 -0.12 -5.13 -21.66
C LYS A 356 -1.48 -5.35 -22.31
N THR A 357 -2.48 -5.54 -21.45
CA THR A 357 -3.91 -5.46 -21.78
C THR A 357 -4.26 -6.12 -23.14
N PRO A 358 -3.94 -7.42 -23.33
CA PRO A 358 -4.27 -8.09 -24.58
C PRO A 358 -5.79 -8.15 -24.76
N GLU A 359 -6.28 -7.81 -25.95
CA GLU A 359 -7.71 -7.91 -26.32
C GLU A 359 -8.00 -9.16 -27.16
N GLN A 360 -6.98 -9.98 -27.42
CA GLN A 360 -7.07 -11.20 -28.20
C GLN A 360 -6.15 -12.30 -27.63
N PRO A 361 -6.49 -13.59 -27.83
CA PRO A 361 -5.71 -14.69 -27.29
C PRO A 361 -4.36 -14.83 -28.01
N LEU A 362 -3.34 -15.27 -27.27
CA LEU A 362 -2.07 -15.72 -27.83
C LEU A 362 -2.23 -17.13 -28.40
N ALA A 363 -1.53 -17.44 -29.49
CA ALA A 363 -1.48 -18.80 -29.99
C ALA A 363 -0.64 -19.71 -29.06
N GLU A 364 -0.99 -20.99 -28.95
CA GLU A 364 -0.26 -21.97 -28.12
C GLU A 364 1.27 -22.01 -28.39
N PRO A 365 1.76 -21.93 -29.64
CA PRO A 365 3.20 -21.87 -29.90
C PRO A 365 3.87 -20.61 -29.33
N GLU A 366 3.16 -19.48 -29.30
CA GLU A 366 3.66 -18.22 -28.72
C GLU A 366 3.75 -18.32 -27.19
N ILE A 367 2.71 -18.88 -26.56
CA ILE A 367 2.69 -19.16 -25.12
C ILE A 367 3.88 -20.06 -24.75
N ALA A 368 4.09 -21.15 -25.49
CA ALA A 368 5.21 -22.06 -25.27
C ALA A 368 6.58 -21.36 -25.47
N ALA A 369 6.72 -20.52 -26.49
CA ALA A 369 7.94 -19.76 -26.74
C ALA A 369 8.26 -18.78 -25.60
N ILE A 370 7.25 -18.07 -25.08
CA ILE A 370 7.39 -17.15 -23.95
C ILE A 370 7.80 -17.92 -22.69
N HIS A 371 7.15 -19.04 -22.36
CA HIS A 371 7.53 -19.85 -21.20
C HIS A 371 8.96 -20.37 -21.29
N GLY A 372 9.36 -20.89 -22.45
CA GLY A 372 10.74 -21.32 -22.68
C GLY A 372 11.74 -20.17 -22.51
N TRP A 373 11.44 -19.00 -23.06
CA TRP A 373 12.29 -17.80 -22.95
C TRP A 373 12.42 -17.31 -21.50
N VAL A 374 11.33 -17.31 -20.74
CA VAL A 374 11.37 -16.99 -19.30
C VAL A 374 12.24 -18.00 -18.56
N ALA A 375 12.06 -19.30 -18.79
CA ALA A 375 12.85 -20.34 -18.12
C ALA A 375 14.38 -20.15 -18.32
N ASP A 376 14.79 -19.60 -19.46
CA ASP A 376 16.20 -19.34 -19.82
C ASP A 376 16.76 -18.00 -19.32
N GLY A 377 15.93 -17.14 -18.72
CA GLY A 377 16.38 -15.86 -18.15
C GLY A 377 15.61 -14.63 -18.61
N GLY A 378 14.56 -14.79 -19.41
CA GLY A 378 13.64 -13.73 -19.80
C GLY A 378 12.91 -13.12 -18.59
N GLY A 379 12.60 -11.82 -18.68
CA GLY A 379 11.75 -11.12 -17.72
C GLY A 379 10.37 -10.85 -18.32
N LEU A 380 9.32 -11.44 -17.79
CA LEU A 380 7.95 -11.26 -18.28
C LEU A 380 7.17 -10.31 -17.37
N PHE A 381 6.65 -9.22 -17.94
CA PHE A 381 5.70 -8.34 -17.26
C PHE A 381 4.31 -8.55 -17.86
N LEU A 382 3.36 -8.99 -17.03
CA LEU A 382 1.95 -9.13 -17.37
C LEU A 382 1.18 -7.96 -16.75
N ILE A 383 0.49 -7.17 -17.57
CA ILE A 383 -0.33 -6.05 -17.13
C ILE A 383 -1.77 -6.30 -17.55
N SER A 384 -2.65 -6.47 -16.57
CA SER A 384 -4.09 -6.62 -16.74
C SER A 384 -4.82 -5.37 -16.27
N ASP A 385 -6.16 -5.41 -16.32
CA ASP A 385 -7.05 -4.39 -15.78
C ASP A 385 -8.26 -5.04 -15.08
N HIS A 386 -9.14 -4.19 -14.58
CA HIS A 386 -10.38 -4.53 -13.89
C HIS A 386 -11.33 -5.42 -14.71
N THR A 387 -12.12 -6.22 -14.00
CA THR A 387 -13.34 -6.90 -14.49
C THR A 387 -13.19 -7.74 -15.77
N ASP A 388 -11.97 -8.17 -16.10
CA ASP A 388 -11.69 -8.82 -17.39
C ASP A 388 -12.18 -8.00 -18.58
N LEU A 389 -12.04 -6.68 -18.52
CA LEU A 389 -12.40 -5.77 -19.59
C LEU A 389 -11.77 -6.26 -20.91
N MET A 390 -12.61 -6.49 -21.94
CA MET A 390 -12.19 -7.02 -23.24
C MET A 390 -11.47 -8.39 -23.21
N GLY A 391 -11.55 -9.15 -22.12
CA GLY A 391 -10.89 -10.45 -21.97
C GLY A 391 -9.42 -10.38 -21.55
N MET A 392 -8.92 -9.21 -21.14
CA MET A 392 -7.50 -9.00 -20.79
C MET A 392 -6.99 -10.01 -19.76
N SER A 393 -7.73 -10.24 -18.68
CA SER A 393 -7.36 -11.21 -17.64
C SER A 393 -7.48 -12.64 -18.15
N THR A 394 -8.50 -12.95 -18.96
CA THR A 394 -8.69 -14.24 -19.63
C THR A 394 -7.48 -14.59 -20.49
N TYR A 395 -6.97 -13.67 -21.30
CA TYR A 395 -5.85 -13.94 -22.22
C TYR A 395 -4.48 -13.97 -21.52
N LEU A 396 -4.34 -13.35 -20.35
CA LEU A 396 -3.10 -13.40 -19.56
C LEU A 396 -3.00 -14.65 -18.66
N ARG A 397 -4.13 -15.27 -18.29
CA ARG A 397 -4.14 -16.46 -17.41
C ARG A 397 -3.30 -17.64 -17.91
N PRO A 398 -3.29 -18.01 -19.21
CA PRO A 398 -2.41 -19.06 -19.72
C PRO A 398 -0.92 -18.80 -19.46
N LEU A 399 -0.51 -17.52 -19.47
CA LEU A 399 0.86 -17.11 -19.20
C LEU A 399 1.16 -17.01 -17.69
N GLY A 400 0.23 -16.48 -16.89
CA GLY A 400 0.41 -16.27 -15.45
C GLY A 400 0.22 -17.54 -14.60
N GLY A 401 -0.70 -18.41 -15.00
CA GLY A 401 -1.15 -19.58 -14.23
C GLY A 401 -0.03 -20.53 -13.81
N PRO A 402 0.89 -20.95 -14.72
CA PRO A 402 2.03 -21.80 -14.36
C PRO A 402 2.97 -21.21 -13.30
N TYR A 403 2.94 -19.89 -13.13
CA TYR A 403 3.73 -19.17 -12.13
C TYR A 403 2.96 -18.86 -10.85
N GLY A 404 1.71 -19.31 -10.76
CA GLY A 404 0.83 -19.11 -9.62
C GLY A 404 0.19 -17.72 -9.57
N LEU A 405 0.03 -17.07 -10.72
CA LEU A 405 -0.58 -15.75 -10.86
C LEU A 405 -1.96 -15.90 -11.52
N ASP A 406 -3.03 -15.66 -10.76
CA ASP A 406 -4.41 -15.75 -11.24
C ASP A 406 -5.14 -14.41 -11.11
N PHE A 407 -5.24 -13.68 -12.22
CA PHE A 407 -6.03 -12.44 -12.32
C PHE A 407 -7.51 -12.75 -12.14
N ARG A 408 -8.15 -12.10 -11.17
CA ARG A 408 -9.57 -12.27 -10.86
C ARG A 408 -10.41 -11.36 -11.76
N PHE A 409 -11.70 -11.68 -11.86
CA PHE A 409 -12.65 -10.95 -12.70
C PHE A 409 -13.47 -9.99 -11.83
N ASP A 410 -12.75 -9.11 -11.14
CA ASP A 410 -13.28 -8.18 -10.16
C ASP A 410 -12.63 -6.80 -10.34
N ALA A 411 -13.12 -5.83 -9.58
CA ALA A 411 -12.55 -4.50 -9.42
C ALA A 411 -12.41 -4.19 -7.93
N THR A 412 -11.29 -3.64 -7.51
CA THR A 412 -11.05 -3.31 -6.10
C THR A 412 -11.37 -1.85 -5.79
N ASN A 413 -12.02 -1.60 -4.67
CA ASN A 413 -12.30 -0.25 -4.15
C ASN A 413 -12.00 -0.18 -2.64
N ASP A 414 -11.70 1.01 -2.13
CA ASP A 414 -11.53 1.20 -0.68
C ASP A 414 -12.84 0.83 0.02
N ALA A 415 -12.79 -0.19 0.88
CA ALA A 415 -13.97 -0.80 1.49
C ALA A 415 -14.74 0.17 2.41
N VAL A 416 -14.13 1.30 2.80
CA VAL A 416 -14.71 2.25 3.75
C VAL A 416 -15.37 3.43 3.05
N THR A 417 -14.73 3.94 2.01
CA THR A 417 -15.17 5.12 1.26
C THR A 417 -15.90 4.76 -0.02
N GLY A 418 -15.70 3.55 -0.55
CA GLY A 418 -16.17 3.15 -1.88
C GLY A 418 -15.41 3.82 -3.04
N GLY A 419 -14.39 4.63 -2.73
CA GLY A 419 -13.55 5.30 -3.72
C GLY A 419 -12.34 4.48 -4.13
N PHE A 420 -11.38 5.13 -4.78
CA PHE A 420 -10.12 4.52 -5.18
C PHE A 420 -9.32 4.00 -4.00
N ASP A 421 -8.65 2.87 -4.25
CA ASP A 421 -7.76 2.25 -3.29
C ASP A 421 -6.38 2.91 -3.27
N TYR A 422 -5.71 2.79 -2.14
CA TYR A 422 -4.36 3.28 -1.96
C TYR A 422 -3.50 2.21 -1.30
N TRP A 423 -2.51 1.73 -2.04
CA TRP A 423 -1.40 1.00 -1.44
C TRP A 423 -0.47 1.96 -0.69
N ARG A 424 0.02 1.49 0.45
CA ARG A 424 0.94 2.23 1.32
C ARG A 424 2.08 1.33 1.77
N PRO A 425 3.28 1.87 1.95
CA PRO A 425 4.44 1.08 2.30
C PRO A 425 4.28 0.56 3.74
N GLY A 426 4.55 -0.73 3.91
CA GLY A 426 4.70 -1.34 5.22
C GLY A 426 6.07 -1.03 5.83
N LEU A 427 6.27 -1.43 7.09
CA LEU A 427 7.58 -1.31 7.74
C LEU A 427 8.67 -2.11 7.00
N VAL A 428 8.32 -3.33 6.57
CA VAL A 428 9.14 -4.15 5.68
C VAL A 428 8.46 -4.13 4.31
N PRO A 429 9.15 -3.74 3.21
CA PRO A 429 8.55 -3.78 1.88
C PRO A 429 8.24 -5.23 1.51
N GLU A 430 7.09 -5.44 0.86
CA GLU A 430 6.63 -6.78 0.47
C GLU A 430 7.55 -7.43 -0.56
N HIS A 431 8.17 -6.59 -1.40
CA HIS A 431 9.08 -7.00 -2.44
C HIS A 431 10.06 -5.87 -2.80
N PRO A 432 11.26 -6.14 -3.35
CA PRO A 432 12.21 -5.08 -3.75
C PRO A 432 11.64 -4.07 -4.75
N VAL A 433 10.65 -4.46 -5.56
CA VAL A 433 9.96 -3.58 -6.51
C VAL A 433 9.15 -2.50 -5.79
N SER A 434 8.58 -2.80 -4.62
CA SER A 434 7.81 -1.83 -3.82
C SER A 434 8.66 -1.05 -2.82
N ALA A 435 9.95 -1.35 -2.72
CA ALA A 435 10.85 -0.61 -1.84
C ALA A 435 11.08 0.81 -2.35
N GLY A 436 10.89 1.81 -1.47
CA GLY A 436 11.07 3.22 -1.82
C GLY A 436 9.90 3.87 -2.54
N LEU A 437 8.82 3.13 -2.83
CA LEU A 437 7.56 3.74 -3.24
C LEU A 437 6.95 4.50 -2.06
N GLU A 438 6.37 5.66 -2.33
CA GLU A 438 5.56 6.37 -1.34
C GLU A 438 4.14 5.76 -1.32
N VAL A 439 3.12 6.56 -1.60
CA VAL A 439 1.76 6.07 -1.77
C VAL A 439 1.58 5.72 -3.25
N PHE A 440 0.89 4.59 -3.50
CA PHE A 440 0.49 4.16 -4.83
C PHE A 440 -1.03 4.14 -4.85
N GLU A 441 -1.62 5.02 -5.65
CA GLU A 441 -3.07 5.07 -5.84
C GLU A 441 -3.47 4.09 -6.93
N CYS A 442 -4.66 3.51 -6.81
CA CYS A 442 -5.15 2.52 -7.74
C CYS A 442 -6.41 3.03 -8.44
N MET A 443 -6.59 2.67 -9.70
CA MET A 443 -7.76 2.96 -10.51
C MET A 443 -8.54 1.66 -10.77
N THR A 444 -9.19 1.20 -9.70
CA THR A 444 -10.10 0.03 -9.72
C THR A 444 -9.50 -1.30 -10.17
N PRO A 445 -8.24 -1.66 -9.86
CA PRO A 445 -7.60 -2.85 -10.42
C PRO A 445 -8.36 -4.14 -10.10
N CYS A 446 -8.09 -5.22 -10.84
CA CYS A 446 -8.54 -6.54 -10.38
C CYS A 446 -7.60 -7.10 -9.29
N SER A 447 -8.11 -8.00 -8.46
CA SER A 447 -7.30 -8.73 -7.49
C SER A 447 -6.55 -9.89 -8.15
N ILE A 448 -5.38 -10.24 -7.61
CA ILE A 448 -4.53 -11.35 -8.09
C ILE A 448 -4.48 -12.40 -7.00
N ARG A 449 -5.00 -13.59 -7.29
CA ARG A 449 -4.88 -14.74 -6.40
C ARG A 449 -3.55 -15.43 -6.62
N LEU A 450 -2.84 -15.71 -5.52
CA LEU A 450 -1.50 -16.29 -5.56
C LEU A 450 -1.52 -17.78 -5.21
N SER A 451 -0.62 -18.53 -5.84
CA SER A 451 -0.34 -19.93 -5.51
C SER A 451 1.13 -20.29 -5.76
N GLY A 452 1.55 -21.47 -5.30
CA GLY A 452 2.92 -21.95 -5.53
C GLY A 452 3.99 -20.97 -4.98
N PRO A 453 5.01 -20.60 -5.77
CA PRO A 453 6.10 -19.74 -5.35
C PRO A 453 5.83 -18.23 -5.55
N ALA A 454 4.66 -17.83 -6.07
CA ALA A 454 4.33 -16.43 -6.28
C ALA A 454 4.30 -15.66 -4.94
N ARG A 455 4.72 -14.40 -4.97
CA ARG A 455 4.79 -13.52 -3.79
C ARG A 455 4.10 -12.19 -4.07
N PRO A 456 3.43 -11.60 -3.08
CA PRO A 456 2.86 -10.27 -3.23
C PRO A 456 3.95 -9.21 -3.41
N VAL A 457 3.66 -8.18 -4.21
CA VAL A 457 4.49 -6.99 -4.41
C VAL A 457 3.77 -5.75 -3.88
N LEU A 458 2.48 -5.61 -4.22
CA LEU A 458 1.57 -4.59 -3.71
C LEU A 458 0.29 -5.26 -3.18
N THR A 459 0.04 -5.12 -1.88
CA THR A 459 -1.16 -5.60 -1.19
C THR A 459 -1.98 -4.44 -0.64
N LEU A 460 -3.21 -4.28 -1.14
CA LEU A 460 -4.21 -3.37 -0.59
C LEU A 460 -4.71 -3.91 0.75
N ARG A 461 -4.85 -3.04 1.75
CA ARG A 461 -5.12 -3.48 3.15
C ARG A 461 -6.54 -3.27 3.63
N ARG A 462 -7.31 -2.42 2.95
CA ARG A 462 -8.65 -1.97 3.32
C ARG A 462 -9.56 -1.98 2.10
N SER A 463 -9.42 -3.00 1.29
CA SER A 463 -10.07 -3.06 -0.01
C SER A 463 -11.19 -4.09 -0.03
N ALA A 464 -12.18 -3.85 -0.89
CA ALA A 464 -13.24 -4.77 -1.24
C ALA A 464 -13.16 -5.05 -2.75
N SER A 465 -13.36 -6.29 -3.16
CA SER A 465 -13.39 -6.68 -4.58
C SER A 465 -14.82 -6.86 -5.05
N THR A 466 -15.29 -6.06 -5.99
CA THR A 466 -16.60 -6.24 -6.61
C THR A 466 -16.47 -7.07 -7.88
N ALA A 467 -17.21 -8.17 -7.98
CA ALA A 467 -17.22 -8.98 -9.20
C ALA A 467 -17.69 -8.17 -10.42
N GLY A 468 -17.13 -8.45 -11.59
CA GLY A 468 -17.56 -7.80 -12.83
C GLY A 468 -19.00 -8.16 -13.22
N ASP A 469 -19.76 -7.17 -13.70
CA ASP A 469 -21.10 -7.34 -14.26
C ASP A 469 -21.12 -7.00 -15.75
N TYR A 470 -21.02 -8.05 -16.56
CA TYR A 470 -20.94 -7.98 -18.03
C TYR A 470 -22.27 -7.65 -18.70
N ALA A 471 -23.34 -7.40 -17.94
CA ALA A 471 -24.56 -6.80 -18.49
C ALA A 471 -24.40 -5.28 -18.71
N HIS A 472 -23.42 -4.65 -18.06
CA HIS A 472 -23.15 -3.21 -18.17
C HIS A 472 -21.94 -2.93 -19.07
N GLY A 473 -21.96 -1.80 -19.80
CA GLY A 473 -20.89 -1.46 -20.74
C GLY A 473 -19.50 -1.22 -20.11
N SER A 474 -19.44 -0.90 -18.82
CA SER A 474 -18.20 -0.73 -18.07
C SER A 474 -17.75 -1.99 -17.32
N ASN A 475 -18.52 -3.08 -17.39
CA ASN A 475 -18.31 -4.34 -16.67
C ASN A 475 -18.18 -4.21 -15.13
N PHE A 476 -18.38 -3.04 -14.52
CA PHE A 476 -18.37 -2.88 -13.07
C PHE A 476 -19.65 -3.46 -12.47
N GLY A 477 -19.49 -4.29 -11.44
CA GLY A 477 -20.61 -4.73 -10.63
C GLY A 477 -21.20 -3.62 -9.77
N THR A 478 -22.24 -3.97 -9.01
CA THR A 478 -22.88 -3.05 -8.08
C THR A 478 -21.89 -2.59 -7.00
N ARG A 479 -21.81 -1.28 -6.76
CA ARG A 479 -20.98 -0.72 -5.68
C ARG A 479 -21.55 -0.98 -4.28
N ALA A 480 -22.76 -1.52 -4.19
CA ALA A 480 -23.37 -1.89 -2.92
C ALA A 480 -22.54 -3.01 -2.27
N PRO A 481 -22.27 -2.94 -0.95
CA PRO A 481 -21.54 -4.00 -0.26
C PRO A 481 -22.18 -5.38 -0.51
N ASN A 482 -21.41 -6.30 -1.10
CA ASN A 482 -21.85 -7.68 -1.31
C ASN A 482 -21.08 -8.61 -0.34
N PRO A 483 -21.76 -9.49 0.41
CA PRO A 483 -21.09 -10.43 1.31
C PRO A 483 -20.27 -11.52 0.59
N ALA A 484 -20.45 -11.66 -0.73
CA ALA A 484 -19.69 -12.59 -1.58
C ALA A 484 -18.33 -12.01 -1.99
N ASP A 485 -18.21 -10.69 -1.97
CA ASP A 485 -17.00 -9.96 -2.34
C ASP A 485 -15.86 -10.33 -1.38
N ALA A 486 -14.63 -10.39 -1.90
CA ALA A 486 -13.47 -10.52 -1.04
C ALA A 486 -13.20 -9.17 -0.35
N HIS A 487 -12.79 -9.22 0.93
CA HIS A 487 -12.52 -8.04 1.75
C HIS A 487 -11.18 -8.17 2.46
N GLY A 488 -10.52 -7.04 2.67
CA GLY A 488 -9.31 -6.93 3.49
C GLY A 488 -8.04 -6.86 2.65
N LEU A 489 -7.22 -7.92 2.69
CA LEU A 489 -5.93 -7.97 2.00
C LEU A 489 -6.09 -8.47 0.56
N LEU A 490 -6.01 -7.57 -0.41
CA LEU A 490 -6.09 -7.90 -1.84
C LEU A 490 -4.77 -7.58 -2.53
N VAL A 491 -4.21 -8.56 -3.24
CA VAL A 491 -2.96 -8.38 -3.99
C VAL A 491 -3.29 -7.81 -5.36
N ILE A 492 -2.60 -6.75 -5.78
CA ILE A 492 -2.77 -6.13 -7.12
C ILE A 492 -1.48 -6.14 -7.94
N ALA A 493 -0.35 -6.47 -7.30
CA ALA A 493 0.88 -6.78 -7.98
C ALA A 493 1.56 -7.97 -7.32
N ALA A 494 2.11 -8.88 -8.12
CA ALA A 494 2.76 -10.08 -7.63
C ALA A 494 3.92 -10.53 -8.52
N ALA A 495 4.90 -11.20 -7.92
CA ALA A 495 6.11 -11.62 -8.57
C ALA A 495 6.36 -13.12 -8.39
N ALA A 496 6.95 -13.75 -9.40
CA ALA A 496 7.37 -15.15 -9.36
C ALA A 496 8.75 -15.33 -9.99
N ARG A 497 9.52 -16.27 -9.44
CA ARG A 497 10.77 -16.76 -10.05
C ARG A 497 10.46 -17.98 -10.91
N ALA A 498 11.01 -18.00 -12.13
CA ALA A 498 10.72 -19.03 -13.12
C ALA A 498 12.01 -19.49 -13.81
N GLY A 499 12.58 -20.61 -13.34
CA GLY A 499 13.90 -21.05 -13.80
C GLY A 499 14.96 -19.97 -13.58
N ARG A 500 15.62 -19.55 -14.66
CA ARG A 500 16.60 -18.46 -14.64
C ARG A 500 15.96 -17.07 -14.80
N GLY A 501 14.68 -16.99 -15.16
CA GLY A 501 13.94 -15.75 -15.40
C GLY A 501 12.96 -15.38 -14.29
N ARG A 502 12.16 -14.35 -14.59
CA ARG A 502 11.31 -13.64 -13.61
C ARG A 502 10.00 -13.23 -14.25
N VAL A 503 8.94 -13.24 -13.46
CA VAL A 503 7.60 -12.82 -13.89
C VAL A 503 7.06 -11.81 -12.89
N LEU A 504 6.54 -10.69 -13.38
CA LEU A 504 5.83 -9.67 -12.60
C LEU A 504 4.43 -9.54 -13.20
N ALA A 505 3.43 -9.58 -12.35
CA ALA A 505 2.04 -9.33 -12.69
C ALA A 505 1.58 -8.04 -11.99
N PHE A 506 0.80 -7.25 -12.70
CA PHE A 506 0.15 -6.04 -12.21
C PHE A 506 -1.24 -5.92 -12.85
N SER A 507 -2.23 -5.43 -12.11
CA SER A 507 -3.64 -5.48 -12.51
C SER A 507 -4.32 -4.12 -12.65
N ASP A 508 -3.54 -3.04 -12.72
CA ASP A 508 -4.05 -1.68 -12.92
C ASP A 508 -3.39 -1.06 -14.16
N SER A 509 -3.97 -1.26 -15.34
CA SER A 509 -3.41 -0.65 -16.55
C SER A 509 -3.69 0.84 -16.62
N THR A 510 -4.81 1.28 -16.04
CA THR A 510 -5.28 2.67 -16.18
C THR A 510 -4.30 3.66 -15.56
N VAL A 511 -3.69 3.34 -14.41
CA VAL A 511 -2.63 4.21 -13.80
C VAL A 511 -1.36 4.34 -14.64
N LEU A 512 -1.20 3.50 -15.66
CA LEU A 512 -0.07 3.54 -16.61
C LEU A 512 -0.36 4.36 -17.86
N SER A 513 -1.60 4.79 -18.02
CA SER A 513 -1.98 5.78 -19.04
C SER A 513 -1.18 7.05 -18.88
N SER A 514 -0.87 7.71 -20.00
CA SER A 514 -0.01 8.90 -20.03
C SER A 514 -0.55 10.02 -19.13
N PHE A 515 -1.86 10.05 -18.89
CA PHE A 515 -2.39 10.92 -17.86
C PHE A 515 -1.87 10.58 -16.47
N ALA A 516 -2.08 9.38 -15.94
CA ALA A 516 -1.80 9.06 -14.55
C ALA A 516 -0.33 8.68 -14.29
N TYR A 517 0.46 8.44 -15.33
CA TYR A 517 1.75 7.76 -15.21
C TYR A 517 2.74 8.40 -14.23
N TYR A 518 2.73 9.72 -14.11
CA TYR A 518 3.70 10.46 -13.28
C TYR A 518 3.18 10.87 -11.90
N THR A 519 1.99 10.41 -11.52
CA THR A 519 1.43 10.61 -10.18
C THR A 519 1.66 9.36 -9.30
N TRP A 520 1.56 9.51 -7.98
CA TRP A 520 1.56 8.44 -6.96
C TRP A 520 2.50 7.25 -7.18
N SER A 521 3.77 7.53 -7.45
CA SER A 521 4.80 6.50 -7.62
C SER A 521 4.51 5.49 -8.75
N HIS A 522 3.56 5.74 -9.66
CA HIS A 522 3.23 4.81 -10.76
C HIS A 522 4.45 4.57 -11.66
N SER A 523 5.08 5.66 -12.11
CA SER A 523 6.31 5.62 -12.88
C SER A 523 7.49 4.95 -12.14
N ASP A 524 7.61 5.13 -10.82
CA ASP A 524 8.65 4.49 -10.00
C ASP A 524 8.44 2.98 -9.90
N PHE A 525 7.19 2.53 -9.73
CA PHE A 525 6.85 1.11 -9.71
C PHE A 525 7.23 0.43 -11.03
N ILE A 526 6.89 1.05 -12.17
CA ILE A 526 7.23 0.49 -13.48
C ILE A 526 8.74 0.42 -13.69
N GLN A 527 9.47 1.49 -13.38
CA GLN A 527 10.93 1.51 -13.50
C GLN A 527 11.58 0.42 -12.64
N ARG A 528 11.14 0.26 -11.39
CA ARG A 528 11.64 -0.78 -10.48
C ARG A 528 11.24 -2.18 -10.94
N GLY A 529 10.03 -2.34 -11.45
CA GLY A 529 9.53 -3.58 -12.04
C GLY A 529 10.38 -4.03 -13.22
N VAL A 530 10.63 -3.14 -14.18
CA VAL A 530 11.51 -3.40 -15.33
C VAL A 530 12.94 -3.66 -14.88
N THR A 531 13.46 -2.90 -13.90
CA THR A 531 14.80 -3.13 -13.32
C THR A 531 14.92 -4.54 -12.74
N TRP A 532 13.91 -4.98 -11.99
CA TRP A 532 13.88 -6.31 -11.37
C TRP A 532 13.77 -7.44 -12.40
N LEU A 533 12.93 -7.25 -13.43
CA LEU A 533 12.76 -8.17 -14.56
C LEU A 533 13.99 -8.23 -15.46
N ASN A 534 14.75 -7.13 -15.55
CA ASN A 534 16.00 -7.03 -16.29
C ASN A 534 17.17 -7.74 -15.56
N ARG A 535 16.88 -8.80 -14.81
CA ARG A 535 17.87 -9.62 -14.11
C ARG A 535 17.60 -11.11 -14.30
N ARG A 536 18.67 -11.91 -14.26
CA ARG A 536 18.60 -13.37 -14.23
C ARG A 536 18.75 -13.86 -12.80
N ASN A 537 17.96 -14.85 -12.40
CA ASN A 537 18.14 -15.50 -11.10
C ASN A 537 19.55 -16.07 -10.99
N SER A 538 20.12 -15.93 -9.80
CA SER A 538 21.46 -16.36 -9.46
C SER A 538 21.44 -17.54 -8.49
N ALA A 539 22.61 -18.15 -8.28
CA ALA A 539 22.73 -19.18 -7.25
C ALA A 539 22.47 -18.63 -5.84
N ALA A 540 22.51 -17.32 -5.61
CA ALA A 540 22.33 -16.71 -4.29
C ALA A 540 20.96 -16.97 -3.64
N ALA A 541 20.03 -17.63 -4.35
CA ALA A 541 18.84 -18.23 -3.74
C ALA A 541 19.16 -19.17 -2.56
N TRP A 542 20.35 -19.81 -2.53
CA TRP A 542 20.77 -20.65 -1.41
C TRP A 542 20.98 -19.86 -0.11
N LEU A 543 21.19 -18.54 -0.16
CA LEU A 543 21.38 -17.73 1.04
C LEU A 543 20.15 -17.73 1.94
N GLY A 544 18.93 -17.71 1.36
CA GLY A 544 17.70 -17.86 2.13
C GLY A 544 17.65 -19.19 2.90
N LEU A 545 18.09 -20.29 2.25
CA LEU A 545 18.20 -21.60 2.90
C LEU A 545 19.29 -21.60 3.98
N ALA A 546 20.45 -21.00 3.73
CA ALA A 546 21.52 -20.88 4.71
C ALA A 546 21.07 -20.10 5.95
N PHE A 547 20.37 -18.98 5.77
CA PHE A 547 19.75 -18.25 6.86
C PHE A 547 18.75 -19.12 7.63
N ALA A 548 17.88 -19.88 6.95
CA ALA A 548 16.95 -20.78 7.64
C ALA A 548 17.69 -21.85 8.48
N VAL A 549 18.73 -22.47 7.94
CA VAL A 549 19.55 -23.49 8.64
C VAL A 549 20.26 -22.89 9.87
N LEU A 550 20.88 -21.72 9.71
CA LEU A 550 21.53 -21.01 10.82
C LEU A 550 20.51 -20.59 11.89
N GLY A 551 19.32 -20.14 11.46
CA GLY A 551 18.22 -19.80 12.35
C GLY A 551 17.74 -20.99 13.16
N SER A 552 17.58 -22.16 12.52
CA SER A 552 17.24 -23.40 13.21
C SER A 552 18.32 -23.83 14.21
N ALA A 553 19.61 -23.73 13.85
CA ALA A 553 20.70 -24.04 14.77
C ALA A 553 20.72 -23.11 15.98
N ALA A 554 20.55 -21.79 15.76
CA ALA A 554 20.48 -20.79 16.83
C ALA A 554 19.25 -21.00 17.73
N LEU A 555 18.11 -21.39 17.17
CA LEU A 555 16.91 -21.72 17.93
C LEU A 555 17.15 -22.96 18.80
N LEU A 556 17.74 -24.03 18.26
CA LEU A 556 18.08 -25.23 19.03
C LEU A 556 19.05 -24.93 20.18
N LEU A 557 20.00 -24.00 19.97
CA LEU A 557 20.84 -23.49 21.05
C LEU A 557 19.99 -22.77 22.09
N ALA A 558 19.15 -21.81 21.70
CA ALA A 558 18.24 -21.13 22.63
C ALA A 558 17.41 -22.13 23.47
N LEU A 559 16.92 -23.20 22.84
CA LEU A 559 16.14 -24.26 23.50
C LEU A 559 16.92 -25.10 24.51
N ARG A 560 18.25 -25.22 24.37
CA ARG A 560 19.11 -25.87 25.37
C ARG A 560 19.32 -25.02 26.62
N GLY A 561 19.03 -23.73 26.52
CA GLY A 561 19.11 -22.81 27.64
C GLY A 561 18.05 -23.16 28.66
N ARG A 562 18.45 -23.46 29.89
CA ARG A 562 17.50 -23.63 31.00
C ARG A 562 16.97 -22.26 31.42
N ALA A 563 16.09 -21.69 30.60
CA ALA A 563 15.40 -20.45 30.87
C ALA A 563 14.13 -20.72 31.68
N GLY A 564 13.90 -19.91 32.72
CA GLY A 564 12.57 -19.77 33.31
C GLY A 564 11.63 -19.02 32.36
N ALA A 565 10.36 -18.86 32.73
CA ALA A 565 9.35 -18.17 31.93
C ALA A 565 9.82 -16.78 31.43
N GLU A 566 10.46 -15.99 32.30
CA GLU A 566 11.02 -14.68 31.94
C GLU A 566 12.07 -14.77 30.83
N GLY A 567 12.92 -15.79 30.86
CA GLY A 567 13.94 -15.99 29.84
C GLY A 567 13.35 -16.42 28.50
N TRP A 568 12.25 -17.19 28.51
CA TRP A 568 11.50 -17.52 27.30
C TRP A 568 10.82 -16.32 26.67
N ILE A 569 10.40 -15.36 27.48
CA ILE A 569 9.78 -14.14 26.99
C ILE A 569 10.83 -13.20 26.43
N ALA A 570 11.96 -13.04 27.13
CA ALA A 570 13.11 -12.35 26.58
C ALA A 570 13.58 -12.98 25.27
N ALA A 571 13.56 -14.31 25.17
CA ALA A 571 13.86 -15.04 23.94
C ALA A 571 12.81 -14.81 22.84
N ALA A 572 11.51 -14.84 23.14
CA ALA A 572 10.46 -14.56 22.16
C ALA A 572 10.54 -13.10 21.66
N ALA A 573 10.77 -12.15 22.57
CA ALA A 573 10.99 -10.75 22.23
C ALA A 573 12.23 -10.57 21.34
N ALA A 574 13.33 -11.25 21.69
CA ALA A 574 14.54 -11.24 20.89
C ALA A 574 14.31 -11.85 19.50
N VAL A 575 13.56 -12.96 19.38
CA VAL A 575 13.18 -13.55 18.08
C VAL A 575 12.41 -12.54 17.24
N ALA A 576 11.45 -11.83 17.83
CA ALA A 576 10.64 -10.85 17.10
C ALA A 576 11.48 -9.65 16.64
N LEU A 577 12.28 -9.07 17.52
CA LEU A 577 13.16 -7.93 17.20
C LEU A 577 14.25 -8.33 16.19
N GLY A 578 14.88 -9.48 16.41
CA GLY A 578 15.84 -10.07 15.48
C GLY A 578 15.20 -10.29 14.12
N GLY A 579 14.02 -10.93 14.09
CA GLY A 579 13.26 -11.20 12.86
C GLY A 579 12.93 -9.94 12.08
N LEU A 580 12.45 -8.90 12.76
CA LEU A 580 12.21 -7.61 12.12
C LEU A 580 13.52 -7.00 11.58
N ALA A 581 14.59 -6.99 12.37
CA ALA A 581 15.89 -6.46 11.94
C ALA A 581 16.47 -7.22 10.74
N GLY A 582 16.40 -8.55 10.75
CA GLY A 582 16.82 -9.40 9.64
C GLY A 582 15.98 -9.17 8.39
N ALA A 583 14.65 -9.05 8.54
CA ALA A 583 13.75 -8.77 7.43
C ALA A 583 14.04 -7.40 6.80
N LEU A 584 14.21 -6.36 7.61
CA LEU A 584 14.57 -5.01 7.16
C LEU A 584 15.93 -5.00 6.44
N ALA A 585 16.94 -5.66 7.01
CA ALA A 585 18.27 -5.74 6.42
C ALA A 585 18.24 -6.46 5.05
N ALA A 586 17.59 -7.62 4.98
CA ALA A 586 17.46 -8.38 3.74
C ALA A 586 16.66 -7.61 2.68
N ALA A 587 15.57 -6.97 3.08
CA ALA A 587 14.77 -6.13 2.20
C ALA A 587 15.57 -4.93 1.66
N HIS A 588 16.34 -4.24 2.51
CA HIS A 588 17.16 -3.12 2.10
C HIS A 588 18.26 -3.53 1.11
N VAL A 589 18.96 -4.65 1.38
CA VAL A 589 19.97 -5.19 0.46
C VAL A 589 19.34 -5.58 -0.89
N SER A 590 18.17 -6.23 -0.85
CA SER A 590 17.47 -6.64 -2.07
C SER A 590 16.97 -5.43 -2.86
N ALA A 591 16.47 -4.39 -2.19
CA ALA A 591 16.01 -3.14 -2.80
C ALA A 591 17.15 -2.34 -3.44
N ALA A 592 18.30 -2.24 -2.76
CA ALA A 592 19.49 -1.56 -3.29
C ALA A 592 19.98 -2.19 -4.60
N ALA A 593 19.81 -3.51 -4.75
CA ALA A 593 20.17 -4.22 -5.99
C ALA A 593 19.20 -3.97 -7.17
N VAL A 594 18.05 -3.37 -6.91
CA VAL A 594 17.01 -2.98 -7.89
C VAL A 594 16.93 -1.45 -7.99
N ALA A 595 18.04 -0.76 -7.73
CA ALA A 595 18.14 0.67 -8.01
C ALA A 595 17.91 0.93 -9.51
N VAL A 596 17.03 1.89 -9.81
CA VAL A 596 16.70 2.27 -11.18
C VAL A 596 17.92 2.92 -11.85
N PRO A 597 18.27 2.55 -13.09
CA PRO A 597 19.36 3.21 -13.82
C PRO A 597 19.07 4.71 -14.05
N GLU A 598 20.12 5.52 -14.01
CA GLU A 598 20.03 6.92 -14.42
C GLU A 598 19.66 7.04 -15.91
N PRO A 599 18.92 8.10 -16.31
CA PRO A 599 18.68 8.41 -17.72
C PRO A 599 19.98 8.56 -18.52
N VAL A 600 19.98 8.10 -19.77
CA VAL A 600 21.17 8.14 -20.66
C VAL A 600 21.30 9.43 -21.47
N ASP A 601 20.28 10.29 -21.45
CA ASP A 601 20.11 11.40 -22.41
C ASP A 601 19.79 12.75 -21.78
N GLY A 602 20.00 12.92 -20.48
CA GLY A 602 19.84 14.22 -19.81
C GLY A 602 18.40 14.74 -19.86
N THR A 603 17.40 13.84 -19.84
CA THR A 603 15.97 14.18 -19.79
C THR A 603 15.69 15.21 -18.72
N VAL A 604 14.96 16.27 -19.11
CA VAL A 604 14.52 17.33 -18.21
C VAL A 604 13.51 16.76 -17.21
N ARG A 605 13.76 16.96 -15.92
CA ARG A 605 12.88 16.57 -14.82
C ARG A 605 12.17 17.78 -14.23
N VAL A 606 10.84 17.72 -14.19
CA VAL A 606 9.96 18.79 -13.68
C VAL A 606 9.23 18.29 -12.43
N GLY A 607 9.48 18.92 -11.29
CA GLY A 607 8.80 18.61 -10.03
C GLY A 607 7.67 19.59 -9.74
N PHE A 608 6.45 19.09 -9.53
CA PHE A 608 5.29 19.85 -9.09
C PHE A 608 5.10 19.68 -7.58
N VAL A 609 5.18 20.77 -6.82
CA VAL A 609 5.02 20.70 -5.35
C VAL A 609 3.55 20.45 -5.01
N ARG A 610 3.30 19.37 -4.27
CA ARG A 610 1.94 18.95 -3.89
C ARG A 610 1.32 19.79 -2.78
N GLU A 611 2.13 20.30 -1.85
CA GLU A 611 1.62 20.93 -0.62
C GLU A 611 1.66 22.46 -0.66
N GLY A 612 0.73 23.06 0.11
CA GLY A 612 0.74 24.48 0.50
C GLY A 612 0.51 25.47 -0.64
N GLY A 613 -0.29 25.07 -1.61
CA GLY A 613 -0.90 25.96 -2.59
C GLY A 613 -2.41 25.73 -2.68
N HIS A 614 -3.12 26.67 -3.30
CA HIS A 614 -4.55 26.58 -3.58
C HIS A 614 -4.84 25.80 -4.88
N ALA A 615 -3.81 25.22 -5.51
CA ALA A 615 -3.98 24.30 -6.62
C ALA A 615 -4.19 22.88 -6.10
N TRP A 616 -5.19 22.19 -6.65
CA TRP A 616 -5.35 20.76 -6.41
C TRP A 616 -4.55 19.98 -7.44
N LEU A 617 -3.78 19.02 -6.94
CA LEU A 617 -3.20 17.95 -7.73
C LEU A 617 -4.12 16.73 -7.60
N PRO A 618 -4.96 16.45 -8.60
CA PRO A 618 -5.75 15.25 -8.57
C PRO A 618 -4.91 14.05 -8.31
N ALA A 619 -5.55 13.16 -7.57
CA ALA A 619 -4.96 11.90 -7.31
C ALA A 619 -4.82 11.13 -8.67
N VAL A 620 -5.88 11.20 -9.47
CA VAL A 620 -5.97 10.64 -10.82
C VAL A 620 -6.49 11.69 -11.80
N LEU A 621 -5.96 11.67 -13.03
CA LEU A 621 -6.52 12.48 -14.10
C LEU A 621 -7.85 11.91 -14.61
N GLY A 622 -8.92 12.72 -14.60
CA GLY A 622 -10.27 12.26 -14.94
C GLY A 622 -11.26 12.33 -13.78
N SER A 623 -10.78 12.15 -12.55
CA SER A 623 -11.63 12.21 -11.35
C SER A 623 -11.55 13.60 -10.72
N GLN A 624 -12.56 14.42 -10.95
CA GLN A 624 -12.88 15.50 -10.03
C GLN A 624 -13.77 14.92 -8.92
N PRO A 625 -13.41 15.03 -7.63
CA PRO A 625 -14.34 14.77 -6.55
C PRO A 625 -15.59 15.62 -6.79
N GLU A 626 -16.79 15.04 -6.60
CA GLU A 626 -18.06 15.75 -6.88
C GLU A 626 -18.19 17.06 -6.09
N ASP A 627 -17.54 17.15 -4.93
CA ASP A 627 -17.54 18.34 -4.07
C ASP A 627 -16.41 19.34 -4.38
N MET A 628 -15.59 19.08 -5.39
CA MET A 628 -14.48 19.96 -5.72
C MET A 628 -14.92 21.10 -6.63
N PRO A 629 -14.66 22.38 -6.28
CA PRO A 629 -14.85 23.47 -7.21
C PRO A 629 -13.97 23.25 -8.46
N PRO A 630 -14.51 23.38 -9.68
CA PRO A 630 -13.75 23.22 -10.92
C PRO A 630 -12.52 24.14 -10.97
N HIS A 631 -12.65 25.32 -10.37
CA HIS A 631 -11.60 26.32 -10.23
C HIS A 631 -10.45 25.81 -9.35
N GLY A 632 -9.23 25.82 -9.91
CA GLY A 632 -8.00 25.43 -9.20
C GLY A 632 -7.53 24.00 -9.42
N ASN A 633 -8.22 23.23 -10.27
CA ASN A 633 -7.73 21.93 -10.73
C ASN A 633 -6.76 22.12 -11.92
N LEU A 634 -5.44 22.13 -11.66
CA LEU A 634 -4.38 22.37 -12.65
C LEU A 634 -3.91 21.11 -13.39
N MET A 635 -4.77 20.13 -13.47
CA MET A 635 -4.47 18.82 -14.00
C MET A 635 -3.96 18.81 -15.44
N THR A 636 -4.63 19.57 -16.32
CA THR A 636 -4.23 19.71 -17.72
C THR A 636 -2.87 20.42 -17.84
N PHE A 637 -2.62 21.42 -16.98
CA PHE A 637 -1.35 22.13 -16.95
C PHE A 637 -0.16 21.21 -16.60
N ILE A 638 -0.31 20.28 -15.66
CA ILE A 638 0.77 19.34 -15.24
C ILE A 638 1.20 18.39 -16.35
N GLN A 639 0.32 18.10 -17.31
CA GLN A 639 0.68 17.28 -18.47
C GLN A 639 1.50 18.03 -19.52
N THR A 640 1.53 19.36 -19.45
CA THR A 640 2.18 20.20 -20.46
C THR A 640 3.67 19.85 -20.62
N PRO A 641 4.48 19.67 -19.56
CA PRO A 641 5.85 19.21 -19.72
C PRO A 641 5.95 17.81 -20.34
N GLN A 642 5.02 16.90 -20.02
CA GLN A 642 5.01 15.55 -20.60
C GLN A 642 4.80 15.61 -22.12
N ARG A 643 3.93 16.51 -22.60
CA ARG A 643 3.72 16.76 -24.03
C ARG A 643 4.97 17.29 -24.74
N LEU A 644 5.89 17.89 -24.00
CA LEU A 644 7.21 18.35 -24.46
C LEU A 644 8.32 17.30 -24.31
N GLY A 645 8.01 16.07 -23.87
CA GLY A 645 8.98 15.01 -23.65
C GLY A 645 9.79 15.15 -22.35
N MET A 646 9.26 15.87 -21.36
CA MET A 646 9.88 16.00 -20.04
C MET A 646 9.34 14.95 -19.06
N GLU A 647 10.18 14.52 -18.12
CA GLU A 647 9.77 13.66 -17.01
C GLU A 647 9.14 14.52 -15.92
N THR A 648 7.85 14.33 -15.63
CA THR A 648 7.17 15.05 -14.55
C THR A 648 7.14 14.23 -13.27
N ARG A 649 7.16 14.88 -12.10
CA ARG A 649 6.97 14.24 -10.80
C ARG A 649 6.15 15.12 -9.89
N VAL A 650 5.30 14.51 -9.08
CA VAL A 650 4.68 15.19 -7.93
C VAL A 650 5.62 15.04 -6.74
N VAL A 651 6.11 16.15 -6.20
CA VAL A 651 7.13 16.19 -5.14
C VAL A 651 6.59 16.86 -3.88
N ARG A 652 7.19 16.52 -2.74
CA ARG A 652 6.92 17.21 -1.47
C ARG A 652 7.86 18.38 -1.28
N ARG A 653 7.57 19.25 -0.31
CA ARG A 653 8.49 20.31 0.16
C ARG A 653 9.68 19.71 0.94
N ASP A 654 10.55 18.98 0.26
CA ASP A 654 11.78 18.40 0.82
C ASP A 654 13.00 18.89 0.04
N PRO A 655 13.93 19.64 0.67
CA PRO A 655 15.14 20.13 0.01
C PRO A 655 15.96 19.05 -0.71
N ALA A 656 15.92 17.79 -0.27
CA ALA A 656 16.66 16.70 -0.90
C ALA A 656 16.26 16.49 -2.36
N VAL A 657 14.98 16.70 -2.69
CA VAL A 657 14.43 16.46 -4.04
C VAL A 657 14.93 17.46 -5.07
N LEU A 658 15.39 18.64 -4.65
CA LEU A 658 15.83 19.71 -5.55
C LEU A 658 17.03 19.25 -6.40
N SER A 659 17.89 18.40 -5.84
CA SER A 659 19.04 17.84 -6.56
C SER A 659 18.67 16.89 -7.70
N GLU A 660 17.41 16.43 -7.73
CA GLU A 660 16.87 15.52 -8.75
C GLU A 660 16.08 16.25 -9.83
N LEU A 661 15.95 17.58 -9.77
CA LEU A 661 15.07 18.34 -10.64
C LEU A 661 15.85 19.34 -11.47
N ASP A 662 15.38 19.57 -12.69
CA ASP A 662 15.81 20.68 -13.55
C ASP A 662 14.88 21.87 -13.38
N VAL A 663 13.58 21.61 -13.20
CA VAL A 663 12.51 22.59 -12.99
C VAL A 663 11.69 22.23 -11.77
N LEU A 664 11.38 23.22 -10.94
CA LEU A 664 10.46 23.12 -9.81
C LEU A 664 9.27 24.05 -10.06
N VAL A 665 8.05 23.53 -9.89
CA VAL A 665 6.80 24.26 -10.06
C VAL A 665 6.12 24.41 -8.70
N ILE A 666 5.93 25.65 -8.28
CA ILE A 666 5.14 26.03 -7.10
C ILE A 666 3.80 26.55 -7.61
N MET A 667 2.73 25.80 -7.39
CA MET A 667 1.42 26.16 -7.89
C MET A 667 0.63 26.93 -6.85
N ASN A 668 0.27 28.16 -7.16
CA ASN A 668 -0.63 29.02 -6.38
C ASN A 668 -0.29 29.00 -4.88
N PRO A 669 0.94 29.38 -4.48
CA PRO A 669 1.38 29.31 -3.10
C PRO A 669 0.53 30.26 -2.25
N ASP A 670 -0.45 29.68 -1.56
CA ASP A 670 -1.37 30.34 -0.65
C ASP A 670 -1.64 29.37 0.51
N VAL A 671 -1.72 29.90 1.72
CA VAL A 671 -2.11 29.15 2.92
C VAL A 671 -3.43 29.70 3.41
N GLU A 672 -4.51 29.30 2.75
CA GLU A 672 -5.78 29.23 3.45
C GLU A 672 -5.71 28.20 4.60
N LEU A 673 -6.61 28.36 5.59
CA LEU A 673 -6.65 27.61 6.84
C LEU A 673 -6.66 26.08 6.63
N GLY A 674 -5.52 25.43 6.85
CA GLY A 674 -5.43 23.96 6.97
C GLY A 674 -4.27 23.30 6.23
N GLN A 675 -3.58 24.01 5.32
CA GLN A 675 -2.38 23.48 4.67
C GLN A 675 -1.14 23.64 5.56
N PRO A 676 -0.22 22.65 5.61
CA PRO A 676 1.00 22.77 6.39
C PRO A 676 1.91 23.87 5.81
N GLU A 677 2.48 24.69 6.69
CA GLU A 677 3.49 25.67 6.30
C GLU A 677 4.69 24.98 5.64
N ALA A 678 5.41 25.71 4.78
CA ALA A 678 6.66 25.21 4.24
C ALA A 678 7.63 24.89 5.39
N PRO A 679 8.35 23.75 5.36
CA PRO A 679 9.35 23.44 6.36
C PRO A 679 10.39 24.55 6.50
N ALA A 680 10.93 24.73 7.71
CA ALA A 680 12.00 25.69 7.95
C ALA A 680 13.17 25.43 6.98
N GLY A 681 13.64 26.48 6.30
CA GLY A 681 14.72 26.40 5.32
C GLY A 681 14.30 25.98 3.90
N TRP A 682 13.04 25.60 3.65
CA TRP A 682 12.58 25.24 2.29
C TRP A 682 12.79 26.37 1.28
N ILE A 683 12.34 27.59 1.60
CA ILE A 683 12.46 28.74 0.71
C ILE A 683 13.94 29.07 0.44
N GLU A 684 14.78 29.03 1.48
CA GLU A 684 16.23 29.25 1.33
C GLU A 684 16.87 28.17 0.44
N ALA A 685 16.50 26.91 0.63
CA ALA A 685 16.96 25.80 -0.21
C ALA A 685 16.54 25.98 -1.68
N VAL A 686 15.30 26.37 -1.94
CA VAL A 686 14.81 26.64 -3.31
C VAL A 686 15.59 27.80 -3.93
N ARG A 687 15.73 28.94 -3.23
CA ARG A 687 16.47 30.10 -3.77
C ARG A 687 17.95 29.79 -3.99
N SER A 688 18.56 29.01 -3.11
CA SER A 688 19.95 28.52 -3.25
C SER A 688 20.09 27.60 -4.47
N TRP A 689 19.16 26.66 -4.64
CA TRP A 689 19.11 25.76 -5.79
C TRP A 689 18.93 26.51 -7.11
N VAL A 690 18.01 27.49 -7.18
CA VAL A 690 17.87 28.37 -8.36
C VAL A 690 19.16 29.14 -8.60
N SER A 691 19.76 29.71 -7.56
CA SER A 691 21.04 30.44 -7.67
C SER A 691 22.16 29.58 -8.26
N ALA A 692 22.10 28.25 -8.05
CA ALA A 692 23.04 27.27 -8.58
C ALA A 692 22.69 26.72 -9.98
N GLY A 693 21.64 27.23 -10.64
CA GLY A 693 21.24 26.83 -12.00
C GLY A 693 19.88 26.15 -12.12
N GLY A 694 19.16 25.94 -11.01
CA GLY A 694 17.79 25.45 -11.02
C GLY A 694 16.81 26.43 -11.69
N ARG A 695 15.65 25.91 -12.13
CA ARG A 695 14.60 26.73 -12.76
C ARG A 695 13.33 26.64 -11.93
N LEU A 696 12.82 27.79 -11.52
CA LEU A 696 11.62 27.87 -10.69
C LEU A 696 10.47 28.45 -11.51
N VAL A 697 9.34 27.77 -11.55
CA VAL A 697 8.07 28.31 -12.06
C VAL A 697 7.16 28.53 -10.85
N VAL A 698 6.63 29.75 -10.71
CA VAL A 698 5.69 30.09 -9.64
C VAL A 698 4.41 30.60 -10.27
N THR A 699 3.30 29.91 -10.02
CA THR A 699 1.98 30.35 -10.50
C THR A 699 1.24 31.10 -9.40
N ALA A 700 0.44 32.11 -9.78
CA ALA A 700 -0.46 32.80 -8.87
C ALA A 700 -1.80 33.10 -9.56
N ARG A 701 -2.88 33.06 -8.78
CA ARG A 701 -4.21 33.51 -9.22
C ARG A 701 -4.33 35.01 -8.97
N ARG A 702 -4.96 35.76 -9.88
CA ARG A 702 -5.06 37.22 -9.71
C ARG A 702 -5.78 37.63 -8.43
N GLU A 703 -6.81 36.89 -8.05
CA GLU A 703 -7.59 37.15 -6.84
C GLU A 703 -6.81 36.93 -5.53
N HIS A 704 -5.69 36.18 -5.58
CA HIS A 704 -4.87 35.92 -4.40
C HIS A 704 -3.65 36.85 -4.30
N LEU A 705 -3.30 37.56 -5.37
CA LEU A 705 -2.18 38.50 -5.34
C LEU A 705 -2.48 39.64 -4.37
N GLY A 706 -1.64 39.78 -3.35
CA GLY A 706 -1.81 40.80 -2.29
C GLY A 706 -2.82 40.42 -1.19
N HIS A 707 -3.33 39.18 -1.20
CA HIS A 707 -4.13 38.64 -0.10
C HIS A 707 -3.26 38.49 1.17
N PRO A 708 -3.80 38.60 2.41
CA PRO A 708 -2.99 38.46 3.64
C PRO A 708 -2.25 37.13 3.80
N HIS A 709 -2.71 36.10 3.10
CA HIS A 709 -2.12 34.75 3.11
C HIS A 709 -1.30 34.44 1.86
N ASP A 710 -1.15 35.41 0.96
CA ASP A 710 -0.36 35.28 -0.25
C ASP A 710 1.09 34.92 0.08
N ARG A 711 1.54 33.77 -0.40
CA ARG A 711 2.93 33.30 -0.26
C ARG A 711 3.68 33.40 -1.58
N TYR A 712 3.07 33.91 -2.64
CA TYR A 712 3.76 34.22 -3.90
C TYR A 712 4.99 35.13 -3.69
N PRO A 713 4.91 36.21 -2.89
CA PRO A 713 6.06 37.08 -2.61
C PRO A 713 7.29 36.34 -2.05
N LEU A 714 7.10 35.24 -1.30
CA LEU A 714 8.22 34.47 -0.74
C LEU A 714 9.18 33.92 -1.79
N TYR A 715 8.69 33.69 -3.01
CA TYR A 715 9.47 33.13 -4.11
C TYR A 715 9.96 34.20 -5.10
N VAL A 716 9.25 35.32 -5.22
CA VAL A 716 9.51 36.33 -6.27
C VAL A 716 10.08 37.65 -5.76
N ASP A 717 9.98 37.94 -4.45
CA ASP A 717 10.40 39.24 -3.90
C ASP A 717 11.90 39.49 -4.07
N GLY A 718 12.21 40.74 -4.42
CA GLY A 718 13.58 41.20 -4.66
C GLY A 718 14.19 40.71 -5.98
N LEU A 719 13.37 40.21 -6.90
CA LEU A 719 13.76 39.88 -8.27
C LEU A 719 13.24 40.94 -9.25
N GLU A 720 14.03 41.26 -10.27
CA GLU A 720 13.64 42.14 -11.37
C GLU A 720 13.16 41.27 -12.55
N PHE A 721 11.86 41.36 -12.86
CA PHE A 721 11.23 40.57 -13.92
C PHE A 721 11.19 41.33 -15.24
N GLU A 722 11.66 40.68 -16.31
CA GLU A 722 11.39 41.05 -17.69
C GLU A 722 10.05 40.47 -18.13
N GLU A 723 9.16 41.30 -18.67
CA GLU A 723 7.86 40.86 -19.18
C GLU A 723 8.07 40.01 -20.45
N ALA A 724 7.49 38.80 -20.45
CA ALA A 724 7.52 37.89 -21.58
C ALA A 724 6.17 37.91 -22.32
N ALA A 725 6.22 37.75 -23.63
CA ALA A 725 5.01 37.67 -24.45
C ALA A 725 4.21 36.40 -24.09
N SER A 726 2.91 36.56 -23.82
CA SER A 726 1.99 35.45 -23.59
C SER A 726 1.05 35.27 -24.78
N PRO A 727 0.92 34.05 -25.32
CA PRO A 727 -0.14 33.71 -26.27
C PRO A 727 -1.55 33.90 -25.68
N GLU A 728 -1.70 33.79 -24.36
CA GLU A 728 -2.93 33.98 -23.61
C GLU A 728 -2.90 35.37 -22.93
N PRO A 729 -3.65 36.37 -23.42
CA PRO A 729 -3.64 37.73 -22.86
C PRO A 729 -3.99 37.81 -21.38
N GLU A 730 -4.69 36.80 -20.86
CA GLU A 730 -5.02 36.72 -19.46
C GLU A 730 -3.84 36.29 -18.57
N LEU A 731 -2.81 35.66 -19.14
CA LEU A 731 -1.60 35.29 -18.40
C LEU A 731 -0.55 36.38 -18.54
N ARG A 732 -0.04 36.86 -17.39
CA ARG A 732 1.17 37.68 -17.34
C ARG A 732 2.34 36.77 -17.03
N LEU A 733 3.30 36.76 -17.95
CA LEU A 733 4.51 35.96 -17.85
C LEU A 733 5.69 36.90 -17.57
N GLY A 734 6.46 36.59 -16.55
CA GLY A 734 7.68 37.32 -16.22
C GLY A 734 8.86 36.37 -16.06
N VAL A 735 10.05 36.79 -16.49
CA VAL A 735 11.28 36.03 -16.27
C VAL A 735 12.29 36.88 -15.51
N ALA A 736 12.83 36.34 -14.43
CA ALA A 736 13.91 36.97 -13.67
C ALA A 736 15.11 36.03 -13.54
N ALA A 737 16.31 36.59 -13.54
CA ALA A 737 17.53 35.86 -13.22
C ALA A 737 17.73 35.80 -11.69
N LEU A 738 18.17 34.65 -11.19
CA LEU A 738 18.63 34.51 -9.81
C LEU A 738 19.88 33.63 -9.84
N GLY A 739 21.05 34.25 -9.65
CA GLY A 739 22.35 33.59 -9.80
C GLY A 739 22.52 33.02 -11.22
N GLN A 740 22.77 31.71 -11.31
CA GLN A 740 22.90 30.97 -12.58
C GLN A 740 21.57 30.42 -13.10
N GLY A 741 20.50 30.47 -12.31
CA GLY A 741 19.20 29.94 -12.67
C GLY A 741 18.20 31.02 -13.06
N ARG A 742 16.93 30.61 -13.14
CA ARG A 742 15.82 31.45 -13.62
C ARG A 742 14.58 31.25 -12.77
N VAL A 743 13.81 32.31 -12.61
CA VAL A 743 12.47 32.31 -12.02
C VAL A 743 11.48 32.78 -13.08
N VAL A 744 10.46 31.96 -13.35
CA VAL A 744 9.34 32.25 -14.24
C VAL A 744 8.11 32.51 -13.38
N ALA A 745 7.64 33.75 -13.40
CA ALA A 745 6.41 34.19 -12.78
C ALA A 745 5.22 33.99 -13.74
N VAL A 746 4.16 33.33 -13.28
CA VAL A 746 2.94 33.07 -14.06
C VAL A 746 1.73 33.59 -13.27
N GLU A 747 1.34 34.83 -13.53
CA GLU A 747 0.17 35.46 -12.89
C GLU A 747 -1.07 35.31 -13.76
N GLY A 748 -2.24 35.09 -13.14
CA GLY A 748 -3.48 34.77 -13.87
C GLY A 748 -3.71 33.29 -14.11
N SER A 749 -3.07 32.43 -13.32
CA SER A 749 -3.11 30.97 -13.48
C SER A 749 -4.49 30.33 -13.34
N GLU A 750 -5.55 31.06 -12.98
CA GLU A 750 -6.92 30.59 -13.05
C GLU A 750 -7.30 30.09 -14.46
N VAL A 751 -6.71 30.66 -15.53
CA VAL A 751 -6.97 30.18 -16.90
C VAL A 751 -6.22 28.91 -17.28
N LEU A 752 -5.41 28.37 -16.36
CA LEU A 752 -4.66 27.12 -16.51
C LEU A 752 -5.34 25.93 -15.83
N ASP A 753 -6.51 26.14 -15.22
CA ASP A 753 -7.29 25.04 -14.66
C ASP A 753 -8.06 24.27 -15.75
N VAL A 754 -8.66 23.14 -15.35
CA VAL A 754 -9.36 22.25 -16.27
C VAL A 754 -10.65 22.84 -16.85
N GLU A 755 -11.27 23.82 -16.18
CA GLU A 755 -12.44 24.51 -16.71
C GLU A 755 -12.06 25.40 -17.90
N HIS A 756 -10.86 26.00 -17.85
CA HIS A 756 -10.37 26.89 -18.89
C HIS A 756 -9.51 26.17 -19.95
N MET A 757 -8.63 25.25 -19.56
CA MET A 757 -7.80 24.50 -20.52
C MET A 757 -8.52 23.32 -21.16
N GLY A 758 -9.73 23.01 -20.68
CA GLY A 758 -10.45 21.80 -21.00
C GLY A 758 -9.85 20.58 -20.29
N HIS A 759 -10.63 19.51 -20.26
CA HIS A 759 -10.13 18.24 -19.73
C HIS A 759 -9.02 17.69 -20.62
N CYS A 760 -7.96 17.12 -20.05
CA CYS A 760 -6.83 16.57 -20.83
C CYS A 760 -7.21 15.49 -21.85
N MET A 761 -8.37 14.85 -21.65
CA MET A 761 -8.94 13.83 -22.52
C MET A 761 -9.89 14.42 -23.58
N GLN A 762 -10.18 15.71 -23.55
CA GLN A 762 -11.01 16.37 -24.56
C GLN A 762 -10.16 16.90 -25.72
N TYR A 763 -10.80 17.13 -26.86
CA TYR A 763 -10.20 17.86 -27.97
C TYR A 763 -10.30 19.36 -27.68
N PRO A 764 -9.17 20.09 -27.58
CA PRO A 764 -9.22 21.48 -27.26
C PRO A 764 -9.78 22.30 -28.42
N GLY A 765 -10.68 23.22 -28.12
CA GLY A 765 -11.09 24.33 -28.97
C GLY A 765 -9.99 25.38 -29.11
N ARG A 766 -10.32 26.45 -29.84
CA ARG A 766 -9.34 27.50 -30.20
C ARG A 766 -8.73 28.20 -28.98
N ASP A 767 -9.53 28.47 -27.96
CA ASP A 767 -9.06 29.18 -26.76
C ASP A 767 -8.26 28.27 -25.84
N GLU A 768 -8.68 27.01 -25.70
CA GLU A 768 -7.91 25.97 -24.98
C GLU A 768 -6.54 25.76 -25.63
N LEU A 769 -6.46 25.66 -26.97
CA LEU A 769 -5.19 25.57 -27.70
C LEU A 769 -4.27 26.77 -27.44
N ARG A 770 -4.83 27.97 -27.28
CA ARG A 770 -4.06 29.18 -26.94
C ARG A 770 -3.48 29.09 -25.53
N ARG A 771 -4.24 28.56 -24.58
CA ARG A 771 -3.80 28.31 -23.19
C ARG A 771 -2.73 27.21 -23.14
N TYR A 772 -2.87 26.14 -23.92
CA TYR A 772 -1.82 25.15 -24.13
C TYR A 772 -0.54 25.79 -24.69
N ALA A 773 -0.64 26.66 -25.70
CA ALA A 773 0.52 27.35 -26.26
C ALA A 773 1.24 28.21 -25.21
N ALA A 774 0.49 28.92 -24.36
CA ALA A 774 1.08 29.67 -23.24
C ALA A 774 1.78 28.74 -22.23
N ALA A 775 1.17 27.61 -21.89
CA ALA A 775 1.80 26.62 -21.01
C ALA A 775 3.07 26.00 -21.65
N PHE A 776 3.06 25.72 -22.96
CA PHE A 776 4.24 25.25 -23.68
C PHE A 776 5.37 26.29 -23.69
N GLU A 777 5.03 27.58 -23.79
CA GLU A 777 6.00 28.68 -23.74
C GLU A 777 6.70 28.73 -22.38
N VAL A 778 5.96 28.56 -21.28
CA VAL A 778 6.50 28.52 -19.91
C VAL A 778 7.57 27.45 -19.77
N PHE A 779 7.29 26.22 -20.18
CA PHE A 779 8.23 25.10 -19.99
C PHE A 779 9.30 25.02 -21.08
N GLY A 780 8.96 25.33 -22.33
CA GLY A 780 9.87 25.24 -23.46
C GLY A 780 10.87 26.38 -23.52
N HIS A 781 10.38 27.62 -23.66
CA HIS A 781 11.24 28.77 -23.93
C HIS A 781 11.67 29.51 -22.66
N LEU A 782 10.72 29.82 -21.76
CA LEU A 782 10.98 30.72 -20.63
C LEU A 782 11.91 30.08 -19.58
N CYS A 783 11.79 28.77 -19.36
CA CYS A 783 12.74 28.03 -18.54
C CYS A 783 14.16 27.95 -19.16
N GLY A 784 14.34 28.35 -20.43
CA GLY A 784 15.64 28.34 -21.10
C GLY A 784 16.21 26.94 -21.30
N LEU A 785 15.34 25.95 -21.50
CA LEU A 785 15.71 24.55 -21.61
C LEU A 785 15.89 24.14 -23.08
N SER A 786 16.87 23.28 -23.32
CA SER A 786 16.92 22.55 -24.59
C SER A 786 16.03 21.32 -24.46
N LEU A 787 14.91 21.31 -25.17
CA LEU A 787 14.01 20.17 -25.15
C LEU A 787 14.69 18.94 -25.78
N PRO A 788 14.63 17.77 -25.15
CA PRO A 788 15.20 16.56 -25.73
C PRO A 788 14.47 16.20 -27.03
N GLU A 789 15.17 15.55 -27.95
CA GLU A 789 14.50 14.83 -29.03
C GLU A 789 13.64 13.75 -28.39
N ARG A 790 12.32 13.82 -28.61
CA ARG A 790 11.40 12.84 -28.02
C ARG A 790 11.76 11.45 -28.48
N ARG A 791 12.11 10.60 -27.51
CA ARG A 791 12.35 9.19 -27.74
C ARG A 791 11.02 8.49 -27.59
N GLY A 792 10.53 7.92 -28.68
CA GLY A 792 9.21 7.32 -28.68
C GLY A 792 9.12 6.16 -29.63
N TYR A 793 7.94 5.54 -29.61
CA TYR A 793 7.48 4.43 -30.44
C TYR A 793 8.30 4.26 -31.74
N ARG A 794 9.22 3.29 -31.71
CA ARG A 794 9.89 2.78 -32.92
C ARG A 794 9.25 1.43 -33.24
N PRO A 795 8.25 1.39 -34.14
CA PRO A 795 7.63 0.12 -34.50
C PRO A 795 8.70 -0.81 -35.08
N ARG A 796 8.67 -2.07 -34.68
CA ARG A 796 9.60 -3.12 -35.13
C ARG A 796 8.92 -4.27 -35.82
#